data_AF-A0A935D5M7-F1
#
_entry.id   AF-A0A935D5M7-F1
#
_cell.length_a   1.000
_cell.length_b   1.000
_cell.length_c   1.000
_cell.angle_alpha   90.00
_cell.angle_beta   90.00
_cell.angle_gamma   90.00
#
_symmetry.space_group_name_H-M   'P 1'
#
loop_
_entity.id
_entity.type
_entity.pdbx_description
1 polymer ?
#
loop_
_entity_poly.entity_id
_entity_poly.type
_entity_poly.pdbx_seq_one_letter_code
_entity_poly.pdbx_strand_id
1 'polypeptide(L)'
;MPPMFLRRLARRLAPLAPRLVPGLLVPLAVGAGAGAGGCFSEAPTFMGEPATGTGPVVRFDVFNKPFAEIPLPNDFATRYDETSPTRRRLNASVLAGPTAWEQATRAELNKLSGWGTLAPLAVSFTAPIDPEVIIKRHHGDRFDTRDDAVLVLDVTRGSPGFCQAVPLDLGQGNYPQVLHETNVFESDPRAGLQTLVFDETEEDTNANGVLDPGEDTDGDGVLDHPNTRDGRPMHPGSQVLDFYERETNTLIMKPVMPMREATTYAAVLTKRLVSPAGESVRSPFGGVHHVEQGPALAPLPECLGRHGLALPDVAFAWTFTTQSISNDYRLVRDGLYGVGPLAKLATDFPATPSRLDDVHDPGPGVTMPKLAPMSDFIPLALDLFALTGSSKEEAAVFEATMKTVDYVVAGAIKSPQFFPRSDAAGKALPLYKQVWNLDAPPRSEEVPYWLFVPKKRSGPVPVAIFIHGHSGSKFDALPFAGLLASYGIATLGLDGPSHGVGVTSVQLGLVRGFFKKARLAGLGESLILGRAADLTGDGNVDSGDDFWTAYVFHTRDMVRQTIVDAMQVVRTLRGFDGKARWAFDPAGRGAPGLAGDFDGDGVVDVGGAAPLHVIGGSLGGITGGVFAGLEPEVDDAVSIVPGGMLSEIGTRSTLRNIRNAMVLRALGPIFYAEKGALMARVNLGQTQDIPVKLHDLPALAPKDTVVLRNGKTGEHRCAPVQPSGTFRVAIAMDEGDPLELSVYRGPAAPRPRDGCVVPAEAPYVKVTTFGYEVAIGDKLFAAGSPLVAPTDGFGQRRATPDLRRFLGLSQIALDAADPMNWAPYWDGTRTMTYGTGATVETRVLMAPSVGDPGVAIAGGVAMARAAGFVEYDRDDPRYGKPQNQVLIDTGTVEGTYRLGRHRDSKGNPVLMDVESFASIVPAPDGFDVPRLAPPLRLVRKGADGGFSGVLFPMLSPKGKHGFASPDPTKPFDLGTYLLNIMGRYMQTSGRELSLDKCQATSACPWETLPLK
;
A
#
# COMPACT_ATOMS: atom_id res chain seq x y z
N MET A 1 -21.97 -20.33 29.65
CA MET A 1 -23.09 -20.27 30.62
C MET A 1 -23.21 -21.62 31.32
N PRO A 2 -23.79 -21.73 32.54
CA PRO A 2 -23.53 -21.00 33.79
C PRO A 2 -23.34 -22.07 34.94
N PRO A 3 -23.74 -21.95 36.23
CA PRO A 3 -24.06 -20.80 37.10
C PRO A 3 -23.45 -20.82 38.55
N MET A 4 -23.17 -19.62 39.08
CA MET A 4 -23.70 -19.00 40.33
C MET A 4 -24.03 -19.82 41.61
N PHE A 5 -23.53 -19.35 42.77
CA PHE A 5 -24.21 -19.12 44.10
C PHE A 5 -23.15 -18.75 45.20
N LEU A 6 -23.42 -18.22 46.41
CA LEU A 6 -24.64 -17.70 47.06
C LEU A 6 -24.38 -16.31 47.73
N ARG A 7 -24.62 -16.09 49.04
CA ARG A 7 -24.55 -14.78 49.75
C ARG A 7 -24.60 -14.85 51.30
N ARG A 8 -23.96 -13.86 51.97
CA ARG A 8 -24.23 -13.31 53.35
C ARG A 8 -23.85 -14.22 54.57
N LEU A 9 -23.55 -13.74 55.79
CA LEU A 9 -24.16 -12.64 56.58
C LEU A 9 -23.21 -11.96 57.63
N ALA A 10 -23.40 -10.64 57.80
CA ALA A 10 -23.13 -9.68 58.92
C ALA A 10 -22.84 -10.20 60.36
N ARG A 11 -22.29 -9.48 61.38
CA ARG A 11 -21.74 -8.12 61.70
C ARG A 11 -21.44 -8.10 63.23
N ARG A 12 -20.87 -6.99 63.77
CA ARG A 12 -20.71 -6.56 65.21
C ARG A 12 -19.40 -7.03 65.87
N LEU A 13 -18.69 -6.26 66.72
CA LEU A 13 -18.88 -4.91 67.30
C LEU A 13 -17.48 -4.29 67.64
N ALA A 14 -17.37 -2.96 67.69
CA ALA A 14 -16.31 -2.21 68.39
C ALA A 14 -16.88 -1.69 69.74
N PRO A 15 -16.15 -1.09 70.72
CA PRO A 15 -15.26 0.08 70.54
C PRO A 15 -14.07 0.22 71.53
N LEU A 16 -13.49 1.45 71.57
CA LEU A 16 -12.69 2.12 72.62
C LEU A 16 -11.14 2.09 72.53
N ALA A 17 -10.58 3.29 72.32
CA ALA A 17 -9.23 3.72 72.69
C ALA A 17 -9.31 4.61 73.97
N PRO A 18 -8.20 4.89 74.68
CA PRO A 18 -7.54 6.20 74.44
C PRO A 18 -6.02 6.32 74.72
N ARG A 19 -5.33 7.08 73.83
CA ARG A 19 -4.36 8.20 74.05
C ARG A 19 -3.09 8.11 74.96
N LEU A 20 -1.98 8.60 74.36
CA LEU A 20 -0.81 9.37 74.90
C LEU A 20 0.24 8.62 75.78
N VAL A 21 1.54 8.44 75.42
CA VAL A 21 2.68 9.39 75.12
C VAL A 21 3.29 10.01 76.41
N PRO A 22 4.63 10.23 76.59
CA PRO A 22 5.87 9.76 75.91
C PRO A 22 6.92 9.09 76.87
N GLY A 23 8.11 8.69 76.38
CA GLY A 23 9.27 8.43 77.27
C GLY A 23 10.47 7.70 76.65
N LEU A 24 11.61 8.39 76.48
CA LEU A 24 12.88 7.84 75.98
C LEU A 24 13.63 7.05 77.07
N LEU A 25 14.24 5.91 76.73
CA LEU A 25 15.58 5.50 77.19
C LEU A 25 16.07 4.21 76.47
N VAL A 26 17.29 4.27 75.93
CA VAL A 26 18.02 3.20 75.24
C VAL A 26 19.29 2.92 76.07
N PRO A 27 19.62 1.66 76.38
CA PRO A 27 20.76 1.03 75.69
C PRO A 27 20.67 -0.51 75.49
N LEU A 28 21.17 -0.96 74.33
CA LEU A 28 21.77 -2.28 73.99
C LEU A 28 21.04 -3.60 74.38
N ALA A 29 21.19 -4.72 73.67
CA ALA A 29 21.52 -5.04 72.27
C ALA A 29 21.48 -6.57 72.13
N VAL A 30 20.65 -7.14 71.25
CA VAL A 30 20.87 -8.42 70.54
C VAL A 30 20.04 -8.35 69.26
N GLY A 31 20.60 -8.74 68.13
CA GLY A 31 19.97 -8.57 66.82
C GLY A 31 19.06 -9.72 66.39
N ALA A 32 18.09 -9.37 65.54
CA ALA A 32 17.53 -10.26 64.54
C ALA A 32 17.43 -9.45 63.23
N GLY A 33 18.09 -9.92 62.17
CA GLY A 33 18.16 -9.19 60.91
C GLY A 33 16.87 -9.30 60.11
N ALA A 34 16.30 -8.15 59.73
CA ALA A 34 15.32 -8.04 58.66
C ALA A 34 15.79 -6.94 57.71
N GLY A 35 16.68 -7.30 56.79
CA GLY A 35 17.11 -6.42 55.70
C GLY A 35 15.97 -6.24 54.71
N ALA A 36 15.09 -5.26 54.99
CA ALA A 36 14.10 -4.79 54.03
C ALA A 36 14.83 -4.02 52.91
N GLY A 37 15.39 -4.77 51.96
CA GLY A 37 15.91 -4.26 50.70
C GLY A 37 14.77 -3.74 49.84
N GLY A 38 14.24 -2.57 50.19
CA GLY A 38 13.36 -1.82 49.31
C GLY A 38 14.15 -1.46 48.05
N CYS A 39 13.61 -1.83 46.89
CA CYS A 39 14.12 -1.34 45.61
C CYS A 39 13.84 0.16 45.52
N PHE A 40 14.73 0.98 46.07
CA PHE A 40 14.86 2.36 45.65
C PHE A 40 15.35 2.32 44.20
N SER A 41 14.45 2.56 43.25
CA SER A 41 14.87 2.95 41.91
C SER A 41 15.72 4.21 42.03
N GLU A 42 16.83 4.27 41.31
CA GLU A 42 17.62 5.50 41.23
C GLU A 42 16.73 6.68 40.82
N ALA A 43 17.08 7.88 41.28
CA ALA A 43 16.31 9.07 40.93
C ALA A 43 16.28 9.22 39.40
N PRO A 44 15.12 9.52 38.79
CA PRO A 44 14.99 9.64 37.34
C PRO A 44 15.99 10.67 36.79
N THR A 45 16.95 10.22 35.98
CA THR A 45 17.98 11.07 35.38
C THR A 45 17.59 11.48 33.95
N PHE A 46 17.64 12.78 33.68
CA PHE A 46 17.54 13.32 32.33
C PHE A 46 18.94 13.61 31.80
N MET A 47 19.16 13.45 30.50
CA MET A 47 20.46 13.77 29.90
C MET A 47 20.72 15.29 29.88
N GLY A 48 19.67 16.11 29.79
CA GLY A 48 19.78 17.56 29.71
C GLY A 48 18.51 18.30 30.14
N GLU A 49 18.71 19.54 30.58
CA GLU A 49 17.68 20.46 31.08
C GLU A 49 16.70 20.91 29.96
N PRO A 50 15.41 21.11 30.28
CA PRO A 50 14.42 21.55 29.30
C PRO A 50 14.65 23.02 28.91
N ALA A 51 14.17 23.42 27.73
CA ALA A 51 14.21 24.82 27.30
C ALA A 51 13.37 25.72 28.23
N THR A 52 13.98 26.75 28.79
CA THR A 52 13.29 27.83 29.53
C THR A 52 12.62 28.80 28.56
N GLY A 53 11.40 29.26 28.85
CA GLY A 53 10.71 30.25 28.04
C GLY A 53 9.19 30.06 28.02
N THR A 54 8.53 30.76 27.11
CA THR A 54 7.06 30.71 26.94
C THR A 54 6.61 29.96 25.68
N GLY A 55 7.56 29.49 24.86
CA GLY A 55 7.28 28.82 23.61
C GLY A 55 6.49 27.50 23.70
N PRO A 56 6.06 26.95 22.54
CA PRO A 56 5.11 25.85 22.46
C PRO A 56 5.62 24.59 23.14
N VAL A 57 4.78 23.93 23.93
CA VAL A 57 5.14 22.69 24.61
C VAL A 57 4.71 21.50 23.75
N VAL A 58 5.56 20.48 23.62
CA VAL A 58 5.18 19.20 23.00
C VAL A 58 4.06 18.55 23.83
N ARG A 59 2.97 18.15 23.18
CA ARG A 59 1.85 17.50 23.85
C ARG A 59 2.19 16.05 24.22
N PHE A 60 1.83 15.66 25.44
CA PHE A 60 2.06 14.32 25.97
C PHE A 60 0.96 13.93 26.96
N ASP A 61 -0.25 13.68 26.44
CA ASP A 61 -1.39 13.17 27.21
C ASP A 61 -1.65 11.70 26.87
N VAL A 62 -1.18 10.82 27.76
CA VAL A 62 -1.35 9.36 27.67
C VAL A 62 -2.77 8.88 28.01
N PHE A 63 -3.63 9.76 28.53
CA PHE A 63 -5.00 9.47 28.94
C PHE A 63 -6.05 10.03 27.96
N ASN A 64 -5.63 10.79 26.94
CA ASN A 64 -6.50 11.19 25.85
C ASN A 64 -7.17 9.97 25.19
N LYS A 65 -8.40 10.16 24.72
CA LYS A 65 -9.24 9.08 24.15
C LYS A 65 -9.74 9.47 22.76
N PRO A 66 -9.95 8.50 21.85
CA PRO A 66 -9.68 7.06 22.00
C PRO A 66 -8.20 6.68 21.88
N PHE A 67 -7.32 7.65 21.60
CA PHE A 67 -5.87 7.49 21.52
C PHE A 67 -5.15 8.55 22.34
N ALA A 68 -3.99 8.19 22.90
CA ALA A 68 -3.06 9.11 23.54
C ALA A 68 -2.61 10.22 22.57
N GLU A 69 -2.49 11.44 23.06
CA GLU A 69 -1.86 12.55 22.35
C GLU A 69 -0.40 12.65 22.77
N ILE A 70 0.44 11.86 22.12
CA ILE A 70 1.90 11.84 22.27
C ILE A 70 2.55 11.96 20.89
N PRO A 71 3.85 12.31 20.79
CA PRO A 71 4.60 12.10 19.55
C PRO A 71 4.48 10.63 19.13
N LEU A 72 4.25 10.37 17.84
CA LEU A 72 4.17 9.02 17.26
C LEU A 72 5.03 8.98 16.00
N PRO A 73 5.73 7.88 15.68
CA PRO A 73 5.93 6.67 16.50
C PRO A 73 6.73 6.96 17.77
N ASN A 74 6.47 6.20 18.85
CA ASN A 74 7.19 6.38 20.13
C ASN A 74 7.20 5.10 20.96
N ASP A 75 8.38 4.67 21.40
CA ASP A 75 8.60 3.47 22.21
C ASP A 75 7.86 3.47 23.56
N PHE A 76 7.44 4.64 24.07
CA PHE A 76 6.54 4.73 25.23
C PHE A 76 5.20 4.02 25.00
N ALA A 77 4.69 4.03 23.76
CA ALA A 77 3.48 3.29 23.36
C ALA A 77 3.79 1.86 22.87
N THR A 78 4.81 1.21 23.45
CA THR A 78 5.14 -0.20 23.23
C THR A 78 5.17 -0.97 24.55
N ARG A 79 5.05 -2.30 24.47
CA ARG A 79 5.28 -3.22 25.60
C ARG A 79 6.47 -4.12 25.31
N TYR A 80 7.16 -4.54 26.37
CA TYR A 80 8.21 -5.55 26.29
C TYR A 80 7.63 -6.93 25.97
N ASP A 81 8.28 -7.66 25.08
CA ASP A 81 7.98 -9.05 24.73
C ASP A 81 9.27 -9.74 24.27
N GLU A 82 9.82 -10.63 25.10
CA GLU A 82 11.07 -11.35 24.82
C GLU A 82 11.02 -12.21 23.54
N THR A 83 9.83 -12.61 23.09
CA THR A 83 9.64 -13.38 21.85
C THR A 83 9.65 -12.52 20.58
N SER A 84 9.57 -11.20 20.71
CA SER A 84 9.63 -10.29 19.58
C SER A 84 11.08 -10.09 19.11
N PRO A 85 11.37 -10.05 17.78
CA PRO A 85 12.71 -9.80 17.25
C PRO A 85 13.41 -8.53 17.79
N THR A 86 12.64 -7.51 18.17
CA THR A 86 13.10 -6.23 18.73
C THR A 86 12.96 -6.15 20.26
N ARG A 87 12.44 -7.21 20.88
CA ARG A 87 11.89 -7.26 22.24
C ARG A 87 10.71 -6.30 22.53
N ARG A 88 10.10 -5.71 21.50
CA ARG A 88 8.95 -4.80 21.61
C ARG A 88 7.73 -5.32 20.84
N ARG A 89 6.54 -4.95 21.30
CA ARG A 89 5.29 -4.95 20.52
C ARG A 89 4.60 -3.60 20.66
N LEU A 90 3.91 -3.12 19.63
CA LEU A 90 3.05 -1.94 19.76
C LEU A 90 1.97 -2.17 20.82
N ASN A 91 1.53 -1.11 21.50
CA ASN A 91 0.51 -1.17 22.56
C ASN A 91 -0.77 -0.40 22.16
N ALA A 92 -1.49 -0.93 21.16
CA ALA A 92 -2.77 -0.38 20.71
C ALA A 92 -3.92 -0.87 21.62
N SER A 93 -4.65 0.06 22.25
CA SER A 93 -5.83 -0.32 23.04
C SER A 93 -6.91 -0.94 22.15
N VAL A 94 -7.14 -2.25 22.26
CA VAL A 94 -8.14 -2.98 21.46
C VAL A 94 -9.55 -2.49 21.78
N LEU A 95 -9.89 -2.41 23.06
CA LEU A 95 -11.23 -2.03 23.54
C LEU A 95 -11.64 -0.57 23.24
N ALA A 96 -10.72 0.24 22.71
CA ALA A 96 -11.02 1.59 22.25
C ALA A 96 -11.56 1.62 20.79
N GLY A 97 -11.51 0.50 20.06
CA GLY A 97 -12.17 0.38 18.76
C GLY A 97 -13.67 0.12 18.90
N PRO A 98 -14.55 0.90 18.26
CA PRO A 98 -16.00 0.74 18.39
C PRO A 98 -16.52 -0.51 17.66
N THR A 99 -15.94 -0.84 16.50
CA THR A 99 -16.34 -1.97 15.65
C THR A 99 -15.48 -3.21 15.87
N ALA A 100 -16.00 -4.40 15.57
CA ALA A 100 -15.24 -5.64 15.60
C ALA A 100 -14.07 -5.61 14.60
N TRP A 101 -14.23 -4.94 13.46
CA TRP A 101 -13.15 -4.69 12.52
C TRP A 101 -12.02 -3.81 13.11
N GLU A 102 -12.33 -2.68 13.74
CA GLU A 102 -11.29 -1.83 14.32
C GLU A 102 -10.58 -2.52 15.49
N GLN A 103 -11.33 -3.25 16.32
CA GLN A 103 -10.77 -4.10 17.38
C GLN A 103 -9.79 -5.15 16.83
N ALA A 104 -10.13 -5.82 15.73
CA ALA A 104 -9.23 -6.77 15.07
C ALA A 104 -7.99 -6.07 14.50
N THR A 105 -8.15 -4.91 13.85
CA THR A 105 -7.03 -4.12 13.32
C THR A 105 -6.06 -3.69 14.44
N ARG A 106 -6.59 -3.26 15.59
CA ARG A 106 -5.81 -2.95 16.81
C ARG A 106 -5.13 -4.20 17.40
N ALA A 107 -5.78 -5.38 17.32
CA ALA A 107 -5.19 -6.64 17.77
C ALA A 107 -4.02 -7.09 16.87
N GLU A 108 -4.08 -6.86 15.57
CA GLU A 108 -2.97 -7.13 14.63
C GLU A 108 -1.84 -6.11 14.78
N LEU A 109 -2.13 -4.82 14.99
CA LEU A 109 -1.12 -3.82 15.36
C LEU A 109 -0.34 -4.26 16.61
N ASN A 110 -1.02 -4.82 17.62
CA ASN A 110 -0.39 -5.37 18.82
C ASN A 110 0.54 -6.58 18.56
N LYS A 111 0.53 -7.20 17.38
CA LYS A 111 1.49 -8.26 17.01
C LYS A 111 2.75 -7.70 16.33
N LEU A 112 2.72 -6.48 15.81
CA LEU A 112 3.88 -5.90 15.13
C LEU A 112 5.07 -5.77 16.09
N SER A 113 6.26 -6.09 15.60
CA SER A 113 7.51 -6.07 16.36
C SER A 113 8.09 -4.65 16.51
N GLY A 114 7.33 -3.61 16.20
CA GLY A 114 7.78 -2.22 16.29
C GLY A 114 6.95 -1.30 15.41
N TRP A 115 7.45 -0.09 15.24
CA TRP A 115 6.85 0.96 14.42
C TRP A 115 7.19 0.82 12.94
N GLY A 116 6.57 1.65 12.09
CA GLY A 116 6.82 1.62 10.65
C GLY A 116 8.23 2.08 10.25
N THR A 117 8.71 1.59 9.11
CA THR A 117 9.95 2.03 8.46
C THR A 117 9.73 3.15 7.45
N LEU A 118 8.49 3.32 6.95
CA LEU A 118 8.08 4.39 6.03
C LEU A 118 6.96 5.28 6.60
N ALA A 119 6.35 4.88 7.72
CA ALA A 119 5.25 5.62 8.32
C ALA A 119 5.65 7.06 8.73
N PRO A 120 4.79 8.06 8.50
CA PRO A 120 5.06 9.43 8.94
C PRO A 120 5.22 9.52 10.46
N LEU A 121 6.14 10.39 10.89
CA LEU A 121 6.27 10.81 12.28
C LEU A 121 5.43 12.07 12.50
N ALA A 122 4.71 12.16 13.62
CA ALA A 122 3.84 13.26 13.98
C ALA A 122 4.09 13.74 15.41
N VAL A 123 4.12 15.05 15.62
CA VAL A 123 4.22 15.68 16.96
C VAL A 123 3.37 16.94 17.03
N SER A 124 2.44 16.99 18.00
CA SER A 124 1.55 18.14 18.24
C SER A 124 2.06 19.04 19.37
N PHE A 125 1.71 20.33 19.30
CA PHE A 125 2.16 21.36 20.24
C PHE A 125 0.97 22.08 20.92
N THR A 126 1.20 22.65 22.11
CA THR A 126 0.18 23.42 22.84
C THR A 126 -0.16 24.77 22.19
N ALA A 127 0.65 25.23 21.24
CA ALA A 127 0.51 26.47 20.50
C ALA A 127 1.22 26.34 19.13
N PRO A 128 0.96 27.23 18.14
CA PRO A 128 1.58 27.13 16.83
C PRO A 128 3.12 27.23 16.84
N ILE A 129 3.76 26.40 16.01
CA ILE A 129 5.12 26.64 15.53
C ILE A 129 5.09 27.51 14.27
N ASP A 130 6.24 28.05 13.86
CA ASP A 130 6.37 28.76 12.58
C ASP A 130 6.78 27.80 11.43
N PRO A 131 5.93 27.56 10.42
CA PRO A 131 6.29 26.72 9.27
C PRO A 131 7.42 27.30 8.42
N GLU A 132 7.62 28.62 8.39
CA GLU A 132 8.70 29.25 7.61
C GLU A 132 10.09 28.89 8.15
N VAL A 133 10.19 28.55 9.44
CA VAL A 133 11.42 28.05 10.06
C VAL A 133 11.81 26.68 9.50
N ILE A 134 10.83 25.80 9.25
CA ILE A 134 11.06 24.52 8.60
C ILE A 134 11.52 24.74 7.15
N ILE A 135 10.75 25.53 6.39
CA ILE A 135 11.05 25.82 4.97
C ILE A 135 12.46 26.41 4.82
N LYS A 136 12.80 27.43 5.62
CA LYS A 136 14.11 28.09 5.56
C LYS A 136 15.29 27.15 5.87
N ARG A 137 15.09 26.14 6.71
CA ARG A 137 16.17 25.26 7.23
C ARG A 137 16.32 23.96 6.46
N HIS A 138 15.22 23.41 5.92
CA HIS A 138 15.18 22.07 5.32
C HIS A 138 14.89 22.04 3.81
N HIS A 139 14.60 23.18 3.15
CA HIS A 139 14.25 23.20 1.72
C HIS A 139 15.43 23.66 0.86
N GLY A 140 15.72 22.90 -0.21
CA GLY A 140 16.70 23.28 -1.24
C GLY A 140 18.18 23.18 -0.82
N ASP A 141 18.44 22.69 0.39
CA ASP A 141 19.73 22.60 1.08
C ASP A 141 20.54 21.32 0.77
N ARG A 142 19.89 20.31 0.16
CA ARG A 142 20.38 18.93 -0.05
C ARG A 142 20.29 18.01 1.18
N PHE A 143 19.34 18.23 2.09
CA PHE A 143 19.21 17.48 3.35
C PHE A 143 20.46 17.64 4.25
N ASP A 144 21.01 18.86 4.30
CA ASP A 144 22.18 19.22 5.09
C ASP A 144 21.78 19.52 6.54
N THR A 145 21.76 18.45 7.32
CA THR A 145 21.36 18.40 8.73
C THR A 145 22.00 19.42 9.70
N ARG A 146 22.98 20.21 9.27
CA ARG A 146 23.72 21.14 10.13
C ARG A 146 22.89 22.33 10.62
N ASP A 147 21.91 22.81 9.86
CA ASP A 147 21.00 23.91 10.27
C ASP A 147 19.55 23.45 10.55
N ASP A 148 19.29 22.15 10.49
CA ASP A 148 17.98 21.53 10.72
C ASP A 148 17.31 21.95 12.02
N ALA A 149 15.98 22.10 11.98
CA ALA A 149 15.16 22.28 13.16
C ALA A 149 14.78 20.96 13.83
N VAL A 150 14.66 19.87 13.04
CA VAL A 150 14.28 18.52 13.49
C VAL A 150 15.15 17.46 12.83
N LEU A 151 15.50 16.39 13.56
CA LEU A 151 16.30 15.29 13.04
C LEU A 151 15.73 13.94 13.49
N VAL A 152 15.93 12.88 12.69
CA VAL A 152 15.69 11.49 13.08
C VAL A 152 16.99 10.73 12.89
N LEU A 153 17.62 10.30 13.99
CA LEU A 153 18.97 9.71 14.01
C LEU A 153 18.91 8.24 14.42
N ASP A 154 19.63 7.36 13.72
CA ASP A 154 19.85 5.98 14.19
C ASP A 154 20.77 6.00 15.42
N VAL A 155 20.26 5.55 16.57
CA VAL A 155 21.01 5.47 17.85
C VAL A 155 21.36 4.04 18.24
N THR A 156 21.15 3.07 17.35
CA THR A 156 21.42 1.66 17.61
C THR A 156 22.92 1.37 17.49
N ARG A 157 23.60 1.21 18.62
CA ARG A 157 25.05 0.90 18.63
C ARG A 157 25.34 -0.38 17.84
N GLY A 158 26.21 -0.26 16.84
CA GLY A 158 26.59 -1.38 15.96
C GLY A 158 25.69 -1.59 14.75
N SER A 159 24.64 -0.79 14.55
CA SER A 159 23.93 -0.77 13.27
C SER A 159 24.86 -0.20 12.16
N PRO A 160 24.64 -0.56 10.89
CA PRO A 160 25.36 0.08 9.77
C PRO A 160 25.00 1.57 9.59
N GLY A 161 23.92 2.03 10.23
CA GLY A 161 23.42 3.40 10.18
C GLY A 161 23.82 4.27 11.37
N PHE A 162 24.59 3.76 12.35
CA PHE A 162 24.77 4.43 13.65
C PHE A 162 25.23 5.91 13.53
N CYS A 163 24.42 6.80 14.09
CA CYS A 163 24.49 8.26 13.97
C CYS A 163 24.44 8.80 12.53
N GLN A 164 23.67 8.16 11.64
CA GLN A 164 23.19 8.74 10.38
C GLN A 164 21.79 9.32 10.59
N ALA A 165 21.48 10.38 9.87
CA ALA A 165 20.14 10.97 9.83
C ALA A 165 19.28 10.32 8.74
N VAL A 166 17.99 10.18 9.00
CA VAL A 166 16.98 9.84 8.00
C VAL A 166 16.57 11.13 7.28
N PRO A 167 16.65 11.22 5.95
CA PRO A 167 16.14 12.39 5.20
C PRO A 167 14.61 12.46 5.31
N LEU A 168 14.08 13.66 5.57
CA LEU A 168 12.67 13.91 5.86
C LEU A 168 12.04 14.83 4.81
N ASP A 169 10.87 14.45 4.29
CA ASP A 169 9.99 15.32 3.53
C ASP A 169 9.15 16.11 4.53
N LEU A 170 9.38 17.41 4.50
CA LEU A 170 8.78 18.48 5.26
C LEU A 170 8.21 19.52 4.28
N GLY A 171 7.54 19.04 3.23
CA GLY A 171 6.95 19.85 2.18
C GLY A 171 7.88 20.28 1.05
N GLN A 172 9.03 19.60 0.85
CA GLN A 172 9.85 19.82 -0.36
C GLN A 172 9.15 19.28 -1.63
N GLY A 173 8.07 18.51 -1.49
CA GLY A 173 7.23 18.03 -2.60
C GLY A 173 7.50 16.59 -3.01
N ASN A 174 8.05 15.75 -2.11
CA ASN A 174 8.31 14.34 -2.39
C ASN A 174 7.04 13.48 -2.31
N TYR A 175 6.09 13.85 -1.44
CA TYR A 175 4.80 13.17 -1.28
C TYR A 175 3.61 14.13 -1.49
N PRO A 176 3.45 14.76 -2.67
CA PRO A 176 2.45 15.79 -2.89
C PRO A 176 1.04 15.22 -2.76
N GLN A 177 0.18 15.91 -2.02
CA GLN A 177 -1.18 15.46 -1.66
C GLN A 177 -2.27 15.86 -2.66
N VAL A 178 -1.88 16.39 -3.82
CA VAL A 178 -2.81 16.97 -4.81
C VAL A 178 -3.61 15.88 -5.54
N LEU A 179 -4.93 16.02 -5.51
CA LEU A 179 -5.89 15.17 -6.19
C LEU A 179 -5.96 15.42 -7.70
N HIS A 180 -6.13 14.34 -8.46
CA HIS A 180 -6.50 14.41 -9.88
C HIS A 180 -7.98 14.81 -10.05
N GLU A 181 -8.87 14.36 -9.17
CA GLU A 181 -10.31 14.70 -9.12
C GLU A 181 -10.64 15.20 -7.71
N THR A 182 -11.13 16.45 -7.56
CA THR A 182 -11.40 17.04 -6.23
C THR A 182 -12.72 16.56 -5.62
N ASN A 183 -13.71 16.21 -6.46
CA ASN A 183 -14.98 15.66 -6.05
C ASN A 183 -14.88 14.12 -5.98
N VAL A 184 -14.85 13.58 -4.76
CA VAL A 184 -14.54 12.15 -4.52
C VAL A 184 -15.81 11.28 -4.47
N PHE A 185 -16.83 11.74 -3.76
CA PHE A 185 -18.16 11.11 -3.64
C PHE A 185 -19.25 12.18 -3.50
N GLU A 186 -20.53 11.82 -3.64
CA GLU A 186 -21.65 12.76 -3.61
C GLU A 186 -21.79 13.49 -2.29
N SER A 187 -22.38 14.69 -2.37
CA SER A 187 -22.75 15.51 -1.22
C SER A 187 -21.56 15.86 -0.31
N ASP A 188 -20.33 15.74 -0.82
CA ASP A 188 -19.10 16.09 -0.12
C ASP A 188 -19.06 17.61 0.15
N PRO A 189 -19.16 18.07 1.42
CA PRO A 189 -19.06 19.50 1.74
C PRO A 189 -17.69 20.08 1.36
N ARG A 190 -16.69 19.21 1.13
CA ARG A 190 -15.32 19.53 0.78
C ARG A 190 -14.95 19.15 -0.67
N ALA A 191 -15.94 19.04 -1.57
CA ALA A 191 -15.74 18.68 -2.99
C ALA A 191 -14.79 19.60 -3.80
N GLY A 192 -14.48 20.80 -3.29
CA GLY A 192 -13.55 21.75 -3.90
C GLY A 192 -12.09 21.63 -3.47
N LEU A 193 -11.78 20.89 -2.40
CA LEU A 193 -10.42 20.82 -1.84
C LEU A 193 -9.43 20.18 -2.83
N GLN A 194 -8.20 20.71 -2.85
CA GLN A 194 -7.08 20.16 -3.63
C GLN A 194 -6.60 18.82 -3.08
N THR A 195 -6.76 18.56 -1.78
CA THR A 195 -6.34 17.31 -1.14
C THR A 195 -7.51 16.48 -0.61
N LEU A 196 -7.23 15.22 -0.27
CA LEU A 196 -8.14 14.35 0.49
C LEU A 196 -8.00 14.56 2.01
N VAL A 197 -6.84 15.05 2.46
CA VAL A 197 -6.34 14.83 3.82
C VAL A 197 -6.14 16.10 4.65
N PHE A 198 -6.20 17.29 4.07
CA PHE A 198 -6.11 18.57 4.80
C PHE A 198 -7.25 19.48 4.38
N ASP A 199 -7.79 20.28 5.32
CA ASP A 199 -8.77 21.29 4.97
C ASP A 199 -8.13 22.57 4.41
N GLU A 200 -8.87 23.26 3.56
CA GLU A 200 -8.47 24.48 2.85
C GLU A 200 -9.58 25.55 2.92
N THR A 201 -10.62 25.29 3.73
CA THR A 201 -11.79 26.13 4.01
C THR A 201 -11.50 27.09 5.17
N GLU A 202 -12.16 28.24 5.17
CA GLU A 202 -12.21 29.16 6.32
C GLU A 202 -13.63 29.20 6.84
N GLU A 203 -13.82 28.84 8.10
CA GLU A 203 -15.13 28.80 8.76
C GLU A 203 -15.36 29.90 9.79
N ASP A 204 -14.32 30.64 10.22
CA ASP A 204 -14.47 31.80 11.11
C ASP A 204 -14.99 33.01 10.32
N THR A 205 -16.25 32.93 9.89
CA THR A 205 -16.88 33.91 9.00
C THR A 205 -17.03 35.29 9.64
N ASN A 206 -16.92 35.34 10.98
CA ASN A 206 -17.09 36.56 11.77
C ASN A 206 -15.80 37.04 12.47
N ALA A 207 -14.69 36.31 12.32
CA ALA A 207 -13.35 36.60 12.83
C ALA A 207 -13.25 36.72 14.37
N ASN A 208 -13.98 35.86 15.10
CA ASN A 208 -13.98 35.85 16.57
C ASN A 208 -13.14 34.73 17.20
N GLY A 209 -12.65 33.77 16.41
CA GLY A 209 -11.86 32.62 16.87
C GLY A 209 -12.65 31.57 17.67
N VAL A 210 -13.97 31.51 17.51
CA VAL A 210 -14.90 30.60 18.20
C VAL A 210 -15.83 29.98 17.17
N LEU A 211 -16.02 28.65 17.24
CA LEU A 211 -16.96 27.95 16.37
C LEU A 211 -18.41 28.27 16.75
N ASP A 212 -19.04 29.20 16.03
CA ASP A 212 -20.45 29.54 16.27
C ASP A 212 -21.40 28.51 15.60
N PRO A 213 -22.63 28.31 16.15
CA PRO A 213 -23.59 27.36 15.60
C PRO A 213 -23.92 27.61 14.11
N GLY A 214 -23.46 26.68 13.27
CA GLY A 214 -23.66 26.71 11.81
C GLY A 214 -22.57 27.45 11.03
N GLU A 215 -21.39 27.67 11.62
CA GLU A 215 -20.12 27.87 10.92
C GLU A 215 -19.45 26.54 10.55
N ASP A 216 -19.57 25.52 11.42
CA ASP A 216 -19.22 24.12 11.13
C ASP A 216 -19.99 23.61 9.89
N THR A 217 -19.31 23.53 8.73
CA THR A 217 -19.94 23.22 7.43
C THR A 217 -19.70 21.81 6.91
N ASP A 218 -18.79 21.03 7.50
CA ASP A 218 -18.67 19.58 7.24
C ASP A 218 -19.21 18.70 8.39
N GLY A 219 -19.45 19.30 9.55
CA GLY A 219 -20.03 18.68 10.72
C GLY A 219 -19.03 17.98 11.63
N ASP A 220 -17.73 18.33 11.62
CA ASP A 220 -16.72 17.66 12.45
C ASP A 220 -16.58 18.20 13.89
N GLY A 221 -17.09 19.41 14.13
CA GLY A 221 -17.10 20.09 15.42
C GLY A 221 -15.81 20.86 15.76
N VAL A 222 -14.96 21.14 14.77
CA VAL A 222 -13.76 21.99 14.83
C VAL A 222 -13.99 23.27 14.03
N LEU A 223 -13.25 24.35 14.35
CA LEU A 223 -13.24 25.59 13.56
C LEU A 223 -12.16 25.47 12.49
N ASP A 224 -12.57 25.22 11.25
CA ASP A 224 -11.63 25.06 10.15
C ASP A 224 -10.99 26.39 9.73
N HIS A 225 -9.67 26.36 9.64
CA HIS A 225 -8.86 27.41 9.01
C HIS A 225 -8.00 26.80 7.89
N PRO A 226 -7.77 27.49 6.77
CA PRO A 226 -7.12 26.91 5.60
C PRO A 226 -5.71 26.41 5.91
N ASN A 227 -5.43 25.13 5.66
CA ASN A 227 -4.10 24.53 5.84
C ASN A 227 -3.12 24.88 4.70
N THR A 228 -3.13 26.15 4.31
CA THR A 228 -2.24 26.75 3.31
C THR A 228 -1.10 27.51 3.98
N ARG A 229 -0.02 27.74 3.23
CA ARG A 229 1.18 28.43 3.71
C ARG A 229 0.90 29.85 4.19
N ASP A 230 0.06 30.60 3.49
CA ASP A 230 -0.33 31.96 3.86
C ASP A 230 -1.59 32.03 4.75
N GLY A 231 -2.18 30.88 5.11
CA GLY A 231 -3.35 30.79 5.97
C GLY A 231 -4.63 31.36 5.34
N ARG A 232 -4.72 31.33 4.01
CA ARG A 232 -5.89 31.81 3.25
C ARG A 232 -6.55 30.69 2.45
N PRO A 233 -7.85 30.81 2.13
CA PRO A 233 -8.53 29.86 1.26
C PRO A 233 -7.81 29.69 -0.07
N MET A 234 -7.93 28.49 -0.64
CA MET A 234 -7.24 28.07 -1.85
C MET A 234 -7.44 29.05 -3.02
N HIS A 235 -6.34 29.55 -3.59
CA HIS A 235 -6.31 30.49 -4.71
C HIS A 235 -5.14 30.20 -5.66
N PRO A 236 -5.10 30.79 -6.88
CA PRO A 236 -4.02 30.56 -7.82
C PRO A 236 -2.65 30.96 -7.23
N GLY A 237 -1.78 29.96 -7.02
CA GLY A 237 -0.45 30.13 -6.42
C GLY A 237 -0.33 29.69 -4.96
N SER A 238 -1.43 29.31 -4.29
CA SER A 238 -1.38 28.74 -2.93
C SER A 238 -0.51 27.50 -2.85
N GLN A 239 0.04 27.27 -1.66
CA GLN A 239 0.79 26.06 -1.29
C GLN A 239 0.10 25.44 -0.07
N VAL A 240 -0.25 24.15 -0.14
CA VAL A 240 -0.76 23.40 1.02
C VAL A 240 0.41 23.05 1.94
N LEU A 241 0.22 23.12 3.25
CA LEU A 241 1.20 22.67 4.24
C LEU A 241 1.03 21.17 4.52
N ASP A 242 1.54 20.32 3.64
CA ASP A 242 1.46 18.86 3.80
C ASP A 242 2.34 18.28 4.93
N PHE A 243 3.21 19.11 5.49
CA PHE A 243 4.08 18.82 6.64
C PHE A 243 3.65 19.51 7.95
N TYR A 244 2.67 20.42 7.91
CA TYR A 244 2.18 21.09 9.13
C TYR A 244 0.68 21.27 9.09
N GLU A 245 0.02 20.72 10.11
CA GLU A 245 -1.41 20.78 10.31
C GLU A 245 -1.75 21.90 11.30
N ARG A 246 -2.32 23.00 10.80
CA ARG A 246 -2.70 24.17 11.61
C ARG A 246 -3.75 23.83 12.66
N GLU A 247 -4.75 23.04 12.29
CA GLU A 247 -5.91 22.63 13.09
C GLU A 247 -5.49 22.09 14.48
N THR A 248 -4.57 21.12 14.52
CA THR A 248 -4.09 20.51 15.77
C THR A 248 -2.68 20.96 16.19
N ASN A 249 -2.08 21.90 15.45
CA ASN A 249 -0.68 22.31 15.59
C ASN A 249 0.30 21.12 15.52
N THR A 250 0.14 20.27 14.50
CA THR A 250 0.92 19.03 14.35
C THR A 250 1.96 19.16 13.24
N LEU A 251 3.23 18.97 13.58
CA LEU A 251 4.31 18.76 12.61
C LEU A 251 4.28 17.30 12.14
N ILE A 252 4.26 17.10 10.82
CA ILE A 252 4.24 15.79 10.15
C ILE A 252 5.54 15.67 9.34
N MET A 253 6.27 14.58 9.53
CA MET A 253 7.59 14.34 8.97
C MET A 253 7.60 12.99 8.25
N LYS A 254 7.73 12.97 6.93
CA LYS A 254 7.67 11.72 6.14
C LYS A 254 9.09 11.24 5.78
N PRO A 255 9.49 9.98 6.07
CA PRO A 255 10.78 9.46 5.64
C PRO A 255 10.90 9.46 4.11
N VAL A 256 11.94 10.10 3.57
CA VAL A 256 12.25 10.12 2.12
C VAL A 256 12.86 8.80 1.64
N MET A 257 13.51 8.09 2.56
CA MET A 257 14.12 6.77 2.38
C MET A 257 13.52 5.80 3.40
N PRO A 258 13.38 4.50 3.07
CA PRO A 258 13.00 3.49 4.06
C PRO A 258 14.01 3.47 5.21
N MET A 259 13.53 3.55 6.44
CA MET A 259 14.38 3.29 7.61
C MET A 259 14.86 1.84 7.61
N ARG A 260 15.96 1.55 8.31
CA ARG A 260 16.37 0.15 8.58
C ARG A 260 15.37 -0.50 9.53
N GLU A 261 15.05 -1.76 9.28
CA GLU A 261 14.19 -2.57 10.15
C GLU A 261 14.88 -2.90 11.48
N ALA A 262 14.11 -3.29 12.50
CA ALA A 262 14.61 -3.69 13.82
C ALA A 262 15.63 -2.71 14.47
N THR A 263 15.56 -1.43 14.13
CA THR A 263 16.51 -0.38 14.51
C THR A 263 15.82 0.67 15.39
N THR A 264 16.45 1.09 16.48
CA THR A 264 16.00 2.19 17.34
C THR A 264 16.55 3.53 16.83
N TYR A 265 15.63 4.45 16.57
CA TYR A 265 15.90 5.83 16.18
C TYR A 265 15.56 6.79 17.32
N ALA A 266 16.28 7.91 17.38
CA ALA A 266 15.93 9.07 18.19
C ALA A 266 15.40 10.17 17.27
N ALA A 267 14.15 10.60 17.49
CA ALA A 267 13.63 11.83 16.93
C ALA A 267 14.00 13.00 17.86
N VAL A 268 14.49 14.09 17.29
CA VAL A 268 15.11 15.22 17.99
C VAL A 268 14.50 16.51 17.48
N LEU A 269 13.85 17.27 18.36
CA LEU A 269 13.50 18.66 18.13
C LEU A 269 14.62 19.54 18.70
N THR A 270 15.20 20.40 17.88
CA THR A 270 16.19 21.38 18.33
C THR A 270 15.51 22.66 18.84
N LYS A 271 16.25 23.49 19.58
CA LYS A 271 15.82 24.84 19.99
C LYS A 271 15.68 25.83 18.82
N ARG A 272 16.01 25.40 17.59
CA ARG A 272 15.80 26.16 16.35
C ARG A 272 14.35 26.09 15.87
N LEU A 273 13.59 25.08 16.31
CA LEU A 273 12.15 25.02 16.08
C LEU A 273 11.47 26.00 17.06
N VAL A 274 10.82 27.02 16.52
CA VAL A 274 10.26 28.15 17.28
C VAL A 274 8.81 28.44 16.90
N SER A 275 8.11 29.18 17.76
CA SER A 275 6.83 29.82 17.42
C SER A 275 7.00 30.99 16.44
N PRO A 276 5.91 31.53 15.86
CA PRO A 276 5.94 32.78 15.09
C PRO A 276 6.48 34.01 15.86
N ALA A 277 6.59 33.93 17.19
CA ALA A 277 7.21 34.95 18.03
C ALA A 277 8.73 34.74 18.25
N GLY A 278 9.32 33.67 17.73
CA GLY A 278 10.74 33.31 17.90
C GLY A 278 11.06 32.50 19.17
N GLU A 279 10.06 32.10 19.94
CA GLU A 279 10.25 31.31 21.18
C GLU A 279 10.42 29.82 20.87
N SER A 280 11.51 29.20 21.34
CA SER A 280 11.79 27.76 21.19
C SER A 280 10.65 26.88 21.67
N VAL A 281 10.40 25.78 20.95
CA VAL A 281 9.60 24.67 21.49
C VAL A 281 10.21 24.10 22.77
N ARG A 282 9.39 23.45 23.60
CA ARG A 282 9.76 22.98 24.94
C ARG A 282 9.28 21.56 25.22
N SER A 283 10.06 20.85 26.03
CA SER A 283 9.66 19.56 26.62
C SER A 283 8.52 19.73 27.64
N PRO A 284 7.59 18.76 27.75
CA PRO A 284 6.59 18.69 28.83
C PRO A 284 7.17 18.12 30.14
N PHE A 285 8.43 17.67 30.15
CA PHE A 285 9.09 17.05 31.30
C PHE A 285 10.15 17.98 31.93
N GLY A 286 10.63 17.60 33.11
CA GLY A 286 11.77 18.24 33.79
C GLY A 286 13.15 18.06 33.12
N GLY A 287 13.17 17.63 31.87
CA GLY A 287 14.34 17.38 31.03
C GLY A 287 13.92 17.19 29.58
N VAL A 288 14.87 17.04 28.66
CA VAL A 288 14.58 17.01 27.20
C VAL A 288 13.90 15.72 26.70
N HIS A 289 13.52 14.75 27.55
CA HIS A 289 12.87 13.50 27.13
C HIS A 289 12.05 12.88 28.28
N HIS A 290 11.20 11.88 27.98
CA HIS A 290 10.60 11.04 29.03
C HIS A 290 11.68 10.15 29.66
N VAL A 291 11.70 10.01 30.99
CA VAL A 291 12.85 9.37 31.67
C VAL A 291 13.05 7.89 31.29
N GLU A 292 11.97 7.13 31.07
CA GLU A 292 12.07 5.72 30.66
C GLU A 292 12.77 5.52 29.30
N GLN A 293 12.89 6.57 28.49
CA GLN A 293 13.60 6.53 27.20
C GLN A 293 15.09 6.91 27.33
N GLY A 294 15.54 7.39 28.50
CA GLY A 294 16.93 7.77 28.76
C GLY A 294 17.96 6.69 28.39
N PRO A 295 17.79 5.40 28.76
CA PRO A 295 18.71 4.34 28.38
C PRO A 295 18.84 4.13 26.87
N ALA A 296 17.76 4.29 26.11
CA ALA A 296 17.75 4.15 24.65
C ALA A 296 18.31 5.41 23.95
N LEU A 297 18.17 6.59 24.56
CA LEU A 297 18.74 7.84 24.09
C LEU A 297 20.21 8.05 24.49
N ALA A 298 20.78 7.23 25.39
CA ALA A 298 22.16 7.37 25.86
C ALA A 298 23.26 7.53 24.77
N PRO A 299 23.12 6.98 23.54
CA PRO A 299 24.05 7.25 22.43
C PRO A 299 23.88 8.61 21.75
N LEU A 300 22.74 9.30 21.93
CA LEU A 300 22.42 10.54 21.21
C LEU A 300 23.49 11.65 21.33
N PRO A 301 24.10 11.93 22.51
CA PRO A 301 25.14 12.95 22.62
C PRO A 301 26.38 12.69 21.74
N GLU A 302 26.70 11.42 21.45
CA GLU A 302 27.77 11.03 20.53
C GLU A 302 27.39 11.31 19.07
N CYS A 303 26.11 11.15 18.73
CA CYS A 303 25.58 11.38 17.39
C CYS A 303 25.45 12.87 17.03
N LEU A 304 24.96 13.71 17.96
CA LEU A 304 24.66 15.13 17.70
C LEU A 304 25.84 15.90 17.09
N GLY A 305 27.07 15.61 17.54
CA GLY A 305 28.27 16.30 17.06
C GLY A 305 28.54 16.14 15.55
N ARG A 306 28.05 15.05 14.92
CA ARG A 306 28.14 14.86 13.46
C ARG A 306 27.24 15.82 12.68
N HIS A 307 26.19 16.32 13.31
CA HIS A 307 25.18 17.22 12.73
C HIS A 307 25.36 18.67 13.19
N GLY A 308 26.53 19.03 13.73
CA GLY A 308 26.80 20.40 14.21
C GLY A 308 25.98 20.80 15.44
N LEU A 309 25.50 19.83 16.21
CA LEU A 309 24.67 20.03 17.40
C LEU A 309 25.39 19.51 18.66
N ALA A 310 25.03 20.08 19.80
CA ALA A 310 25.34 19.56 21.11
C ALA A 310 24.05 19.35 21.92
N LEU A 311 24.14 18.65 23.05
CA LEU A 311 22.98 18.38 23.90
C LEU A 311 22.23 19.66 24.38
N PRO A 312 22.90 20.81 24.65
CA PRO A 312 22.23 22.07 24.93
C PRO A 312 21.39 22.63 23.78
N ASP A 313 21.54 22.16 22.53
CA ASP A 313 20.73 22.58 21.38
C ASP A 313 19.42 21.79 21.25
N VAL A 314 19.26 20.70 22.01
CA VAL A 314 18.04 19.88 22.01
C VAL A 314 16.95 20.57 22.86
N ALA A 315 15.74 20.65 22.30
CA ALA A 315 14.54 21.11 23.00
C ALA A 315 13.70 19.94 23.53
N PHE A 316 13.58 18.87 22.73
CA PHE A 316 12.90 17.63 23.09
C PHE A 316 13.41 16.46 22.24
N ALA A 317 13.43 15.24 22.79
CA ALA A 317 13.78 14.02 22.07
C ALA A 317 13.01 12.80 22.59
N TRP A 318 12.75 11.84 21.71
CA TRP A 318 12.11 10.55 22.04
C TRP A 318 12.65 9.44 21.14
N THR A 319 12.48 8.18 21.54
CA THR A 319 12.85 7.03 20.69
C THR A 319 11.64 6.35 20.07
N PHE A 320 11.88 5.69 18.95
CA PHE A 320 11.02 4.65 18.41
C PHE A 320 11.87 3.55 17.78
N THR A 321 11.42 2.31 17.90
CA THR A 321 12.08 1.15 17.29
C THR A 321 11.22 0.62 16.14
N THR A 322 11.79 0.56 14.94
CA THR A 322 11.11 0.01 13.75
C THR A 322 10.89 -1.50 13.89
N GLN A 323 9.79 -2.03 13.34
CA GLN A 323 9.52 -3.46 13.26
C GLN A 323 10.58 -4.21 12.44
N SER A 324 10.68 -5.53 12.62
CA SER A 324 11.27 -6.41 11.59
C SER A 324 10.21 -6.79 10.57
N ILE A 325 10.53 -6.57 9.30
CA ILE A 325 9.68 -6.82 8.13
C ILE A 325 10.14 -8.05 7.34
N SER A 326 11.42 -8.43 7.43
CA SER A 326 12.00 -9.53 6.65
C SER A 326 12.02 -10.87 7.35
N ASN A 327 11.92 -10.91 8.69
CA ASN A 327 11.98 -12.14 9.46
C ASN A 327 11.02 -13.22 8.94
N ASP A 328 9.77 -12.86 8.71
CA ASP A 328 8.73 -13.80 8.27
C ASP A 328 8.99 -14.32 6.85
N TYR A 329 9.47 -13.47 5.94
CA TYR A 329 9.88 -13.90 4.60
C TYR A 329 11.10 -14.82 4.63
N ARG A 330 12.08 -14.56 5.52
CA ARG A 330 13.21 -15.46 5.75
C ARG A 330 12.75 -16.81 6.28
N LEU A 331 11.93 -16.83 7.33
CA LEU A 331 11.39 -18.06 7.92
C LEU A 331 10.61 -18.90 6.90
N VAL A 332 9.74 -18.27 6.10
CA VAL A 332 8.98 -18.98 5.07
C VAL A 332 9.93 -19.49 4.00
N ARG A 333 10.78 -18.66 3.38
CA ARG A 333 11.68 -19.10 2.30
C ARG A 333 12.63 -20.20 2.77
N ASP A 334 13.30 -20.03 3.91
CA ASP A 334 14.17 -21.07 4.48
C ASP A 334 13.38 -22.38 4.71
N GLY A 335 12.15 -22.28 5.23
CA GLY A 335 11.26 -23.42 5.40
C GLY A 335 10.93 -24.16 4.10
N LEU A 336 10.69 -23.42 3.01
CA LEU A 336 10.50 -23.99 1.67
C LEU A 336 11.75 -24.74 1.17
N TYR A 337 12.94 -24.33 1.59
CA TYR A 337 14.21 -25.01 1.27
C TYR A 337 14.66 -26.03 2.34
N GLY A 338 13.81 -26.33 3.34
CA GLY A 338 14.06 -27.37 4.34
C GLY A 338 14.95 -26.91 5.51
N VAL A 339 15.05 -25.60 5.73
CA VAL A 339 15.90 -24.96 6.74
C VAL A 339 15.04 -24.27 7.80
N GLY A 340 15.53 -24.24 9.04
CA GLY A 340 14.91 -23.47 10.13
C GLY A 340 13.58 -24.05 10.67
N PRO A 341 12.83 -23.26 11.47
CA PRO A 341 11.63 -23.73 12.16
C PRO A 341 10.51 -24.23 11.25
N LEU A 342 10.45 -23.73 10.00
CA LEU A 342 9.43 -24.10 9.02
C LEU A 342 9.91 -25.15 8.00
N ALA A 343 11.02 -25.86 8.26
CA ALA A 343 11.61 -26.85 7.34
C ALA A 343 10.64 -27.92 6.80
N LYS A 344 9.54 -28.22 7.51
CA LYS A 344 8.50 -29.14 7.07
C LYS A 344 7.76 -28.66 5.81
N LEU A 345 7.78 -27.35 5.50
CA LEU A 345 7.19 -26.83 4.27
C LEU A 345 7.82 -27.45 3.02
N ALA A 346 9.12 -27.75 3.04
CA ALA A 346 9.79 -28.38 1.90
C ALA A 346 9.22 -29.77 1.55
N THR A 347 8.76 -30.53 2.56
CA THR A 347 8.15 -31.86 2.37
C THR A 347 6.64 -31.79 2.14
N ASP A 348 5.94 -30.85 2.78
CA ASP A 348 4.49 -30.68 2.61
C ASP A 348 4.15 -30.01 1.27
N PHE A 349 5.08 -29.20 0.74
CA PHE A 349 4.97 -28.44 -0.51
C PHE A 349 6.20 -28.71 -1.40
N PRO A 350 6.26 -29.88 -2.06
CA PRO A 350 7.38 -30.26 -2.92
C PRO A 350 7.45 -29.37 -4.17
N ALA A 351 8.67 -29.17 -4.68
CA ALA A 351 8.98 -28.31 -5.83
C ALA A 351 8.58 -28.94 -7.18
N THR A 352 7.30 -29.28 -7.35
CA THR A 352 6.76 -29.98 -8.53
C THR A 352 5.37 -29.47 -8.88
N PRO A 353 4.94 -29.47 -10.16
CA PRO A 353 3.54 -29.21 -10.51
C PRO A 353 2.63 -30.21 -9.80
N SER A 354 1.54 -29.72 -9.20
CA SER A 354 0.49 -30.58 -8.63
C SER A 354 -0.44 -31.14 -9.69
N ARG A 355 -0.57 -30.43 -10.81
CA ARG A 355 -1.37 -30.82 -11.98
C ARG A 355 -0.75 -30.28 -13.27
N LEU A 356 -0.87 -31.06 -14.34
CA LEU A 356 -0.70 -30.61 -15.73
C LEU A 356 -2.02 -30.90 -16.46
N ASP A 357 -2.59 -29.90 -17.11
CA ASP A 357 -3.93 -29.97 -17.70
C ASP A 357 -3.89 -30.66 -19.08
N ASP A 358 -4.88 -31.51 -19.38
CA ASP A 358 -5.11 -31.95 -20.76
C ASP A 358 -5.74 -30.79 -21.53
N VAL A 359 -4.93 -30.02 -22.23
CA VAL A 359 -5.29 -28.77 -22.90
C VAL A 359 -5.76 -28.98 -24.34
N HIS A 360 -5.42 -30.11 -24.98
CA HIS A 360 -5.83 -30.47 -26.34
C HIS A 360 -6.82 -31.64 -26.36
N ASP A 361 -7.91 -31.47 -27.09
CA ASP A 361 -9.03 -32.41 -27.08
C ASP A 361 -8.66 -33.74 -27.79
N PRO A 362 -8.86 -34.89 -27.12
CA PRO A 362 -8.45 -36.19 -27.65
C PRO A 362 -9.12 -36.50 -28.99
N GLY A 363 -8.33 -36.99 -29.94
CA GLY A 363 -8.82 -37.35 -31.26
C GLY A 363 -7.73 -37.94 -32.16
N PRO A 364 -8.07 -38.33 -33.40
CA PRO A 364 -7.12 -38.91 -34.34
C PRO A 364 -5.90 -37.99 -34.55
N GLY A 365 -4.70 -38.56 -34.41
CA GLY A 365 -3.43 -37.84 -34.58
C GLY A 365 -2.95 -37.03 -33.36
N VAL A 366 -3.70 -36.98 -32.25
CA VAL A 366 -3.25 -36.32 -31.02
C VAL A 366 -2.44 -37.29 -30.17
N THR A 367 -1.14 -37.05 -30.06
CA THR A 367 -0.23 -37.78 -29.16
C THR A 367 0.09 -37.00 -27.88
N MET A 368 -0.08 -35.68 -27.89
CA MET A 368 0.41 -34.75 -26.85
C MET A 368 -0.73 -33.91 -26.23
N PRO A 369 -1.64 -34.50 -25.43
CA PRO A 369 -2.80 -33.79 -24.90
C PRO A 369 -2.45 -32.64 -23.92
N LYS A 370 -1.24 -32.62 -23.35
CA LYS A 370 -0.75 -31.55 -22.47
C LYS A 370 -0.22 -30.31 -23.20
N LEU A 371 -0.18 -30.31 -24.53
CA LEU A 371 0.30 -29.18 -25.33
C LEU A 371 -0.83 -28.60 -26.17
N ALA A 372 -1.03 -27.28 -26.08
CA ALA A 372 -1.88 -26.54 -27.00
C ALA A 372 -1.00 -25.96 -28.14
N PRO A 373 -1.00 -26.56 -29.35
CA PRO A 373 -0.14 -26.11 -30.44
C PRO A 373 -0.62 -24.76 -31.00
N MET A 374 0.32 -23.92 -31.45
CA MET A 374 -0.04 -22.61 -32.01
C MET A 374 -0.87 -22.66 -33.31
N SER A 375 -0.92 -23.81 -34.01
CA SER A 375 -1.84 -24.02 -35.14
C SER A 375 -3.31 -23.88 -34.75
N ASP A 376 -3.65 -24.22 -33.51
CA ASP A 376 -5.02 -24.30 -33.02
C ASP A 376 -5.32 -23.10 -32.10
N PHE A 377 -4.31 -22.66 -31.33
CA PHE A 377 -4.41 -21.51 -30.44
C PHE A 377 -4.48 -20.15 -31.17
N ILE A 378 -3.69 -19.92 -32.23
CA ILE A 378 -3.69 -18.62 -32.92
C ILE A 378 -5.06 -18.32 -33.56
N PRO A 379 -5.71 -19.23 -34.31
CA PRO A 379 -7.06 -18.99 -34.83
C PRO A 379 -8.10 -18.75 -33.73
N LEU A 380 -8.02 -19.48 -32.61
CA LEU A 380 -8.88 -19.27 -31.44
C LEU A 380 -8.70 -17.85 -30.87
N ALA A 381 -7.46 -17.44 -30.65
CA ALA A 381 -7.16 -16.12 -30.10
C ALA A 381 -7.61 -15.00 -31.07
N LEU A 382 -7.44 -15.17 -32.38
CA LEU A 382 -7.94 -14.20 -33.38
C LEU A 382 -9.48 -14.13 -33.41
N ASP A 383 -10.20 -15.26 -33.31
CA ASP A 383 -11.65 -15.28 -33.13
C ASP A 383 -12.07 -14.48 -31.89
N LEU A 384 -11.34 -14.62 -30.76
CA LEU A 384 -11.60 -13.88 -29.52
C LEU A 384 -11.26 -12.39 -29.62
N PHE A 385 -10.15 -12.01 -30.27
CA PHE A 385 -9.75 -10.61 -30.50
C PHE A 385 -10.79 -9.87 -31.36
N ALA A 386 -11.38 -10.55 -32.36
CA ALA A 386 -12.45 -9.98 -33.17
C ALA A 386 -13.74 -9.73 -32.37
N LEU A 387 -14.05 -10.60 -31.39
CA LEU A 387 -15.22 -10.44 -30.51
C LEU A 387 -15.04 -9.34 -29.47
N THR A 388 -13.81 -9.12 -28.99
CA THR A 388 -13.49 -8.03 -28.05
C THR A 388 -13.33 -6.66 -28.72
N GLY A 389 -13.43 -6.59 -30.06
CA GLY A 389 -13.37 -5.34 -30.82
C GLY A 389 -11.96 -4.81 -31.08
N SER A 390 -10.94 -5.68 -31.01
CA SER A 390 -9.55 -5.32 -31.33
C SER A 390 -9.42 -4.87 -32.79
N SER A 391 -8.50 -3.94 -33.07
CA SER A 391 -8.23 -3.52 -34.45
C SER A 391 -7.58 -4.64 -35.28
N LYS A 392 -7.64 -4.52 -36.61
CA LYS A 392 -6.97 -5.50 -37.51
C LYS A 392 -5.46 -5.44 -37.36
N GLU A 393 -4.97 -4.26 -37.05
CA GLU A 393 -3.57 -3.90 -36.88
C GLU A 393 -3.02 -4.51 -35.58
N GLU A 394 -3.72 -4.38 -34.46
CA GLU A 394 -3.39 -5.09 -33.20
C GLU A 394 -3.44 -6.61 -33.39
N ALA A 395 -4.47 -7.13 -34.06
CA ALA A 395 -4.60 -8.57 -34.34
C ALA A 395 -3.44 -9.09 -35.21
N ALA A 396 -2.97 -8.32 -36.20
CA ALA A 396 -1.83 -8.67 -37.03
C ALA A 396 -0.50 -8.68 -36.27
N VAL A 397 -0.27 -7.70 -35.37
CA VAL A 397 0.92 -7.70 -34.50
C VAL A 397 0.88 -8.87 -33.52
N PHE A 398 -0.28 -9.15 -32.93
CA PHE A 398 -0.48 -10.32 -32.09
C PHE A 398 -0.20 -11.63 -32.84
N GLU A 399 -0.73 -11.82 -34.06
CA GLU A 399 -0.46 -13.00 -34.87
C GLU A 399 1.03 -13.15 -35.22
N ALA A 400 1.70 -12.05 -35.60
CA ALA A 400 3.11 -12.04 -35.95
C ALA A 400 4.02 -12.42 -34.77
N THR A 401 3.77 -11.84 -33.60
CA THR A 401 4.53 -12.15 -32.37
C THR A 401 4.24 -13.57 -31.86
N MET A 402 2.98 -14.00 -31.78
CA MET A 402 2.61 -15.35 -31.32
C MET A 402 3.11 -16.48 -32.21
N LYS A 403 3.44 -16.23 -33.48
CA LYS A 403 4.14 -17.21 -34.33
C LYS A 403 5.52 -17.62 -33.81
N THR A 404 6.12 -16.87 -32.88
CA THR A 404 7.39 -17.24 -32.22
C THR A 404 7.21 -18.24 -31.06
N VAL A 405 5.99 -18.34 -30.51
CA VAL A 405 5.58 -19.38 -29.54
C VAL A 405 5.40 -20.71 -30.28
N ASP A 406 5.71 -21.81 -29.59
CA ASP A 406 5.60 -23.18 -30.09
C ASP A 406 4.29 -23.84 -29.63
N TYR A 407 4.09 -23.84 -28.32
CA TYR A 407 2.91 -24.36 -27.65
C TYR A 407 2.65 -23.64 -26.32
N VAL A 408 1.43 -23.80 -25.81
CA VAL A 408 1.03 -23.42 -24.46
C VAL A 408 0.84 -24.67 -23.61
N VAL A 409 1.34 -24.63 -22.38
CA VAL A 409 1.07 -25.60 -21.32
C VAL A 409 0.25 -24.91 -20.23
N ALA A 410 -0.65 -25.63 -19.58
CA ALA A 410 -1.33 -25.15 -18.40
C ALA A 410 -1.33 -26.20 -17.27
N GLY A 411 -1.41 -25.73 -16.03
CA GLY A 411 -1.38 -26.60 -14.87
C GLY A 411 -1.46 -25.82 -13.56
N ALA A 412 -1.03 -26.45 -12.47
CA ALA A 412 -0.98 -25.82 -11.16
C ALA A 412 0.21 -26.29 -10.31
N ILE A 413 0.57 -25.48 -9.32
CA ILE A 413 1.57 -25.78 -8.27
C ILE A 413 0.90 -25.64 -6.90
N LYS A 414 1.15 -26.55 -5.96
CA LYS A 414 0.65 -26.41 -4.58
C LYS A 414 1.52 -25.46 -3.78
N SER A 415 0.91 -24.44 -3.19
CA SER A 415 1.58 -23.43 -2.37
C SER A 415 1.03 -23.40 -0.93
N PRO A 416 1.89 -23.22 0.10
CA PRO A 416 1.44 -23.01 1.46
C PRO A 416 0.80 -21.63 1.61
N GLN A 417 -0.40 -21.59 2.18
CA GLN A 417 -1.11 -20.34 2.44
C GLN A 417 -1.25 -20.11 3.95
N PHE A 418 -0.83 -18.94 4.41
CA PHE A 418 -0.64 -18.67 5.84
C PHE A 418 -1.82 -17.96 6.52
N PHE A 419 -2.93 -17.72 5.81
CA PHE A 419 -4.14 -17.11 6.36
C PHE A 419 -5.39 -17.96 6.09
N PRO A 420 -6.37 -17.99 7.02
CA PRO A 420 -7.62 -18.73 6.81
C PRO A 420 -8.58 -17.97 5.88
N ARG A 421 -9.36 -18.70 5.08
CA ARG A 421 -10.50 -18.15 4.31
C ARG A 421 -11.84 -18.34 5.03
N SER A 422 -12.00 -19.48 5.69
CA SER A 422 -13.22 -19.88 6.40
C SER A 422 -12.93 -20.31 7.83
N ASP A 423 -13.98 -20.31 8.67
CA ASP A 423 -13.95 -20.91 10.00
C ASP A 423 -14.01 -22.44 9.96
N ALA A 424 -13.98 -23.07 11.13
CA ALA A 424 -14.01 -24.54 11.27
C ALA A 424 -15.34 -25.18 10.82
N ALA A 425 -16.40 -24.40 10.57
CA ALA A 425 -17.67 -24.86 9.99
C ALA A 425 -17.74 -24.61 8.46
N GLY A 426 -16.68 -24.08 7.86
CA GLY A 426 -16.61 -23.76 6.43
C GLY A 426 -17.18 -22.39 6.06
N LYS A 427 -17.72 -21.62 7.02
CA LYS A 427 -18.26 -20.28 6.75
C LYS A 427 -17.13 -19.29 6.47
N ALA A 428 -17.25 -18.49 5.41
CA ALA A 428 -16.30 -17.44 5.07
C ALA A 428 -16.06 -16.48 6.25
N LEU A 429 -14.79 -16.16 6.50
CA LEU A 429 -14.36 -15.19 7.49
C LEU A 429 -14.41 -13.77 6.90
N PRO A 430 -14.76 -12.74 7.69
CA PRO A 430 -14.59 -11.35 7.24
C PRO A 430 -13.10 -11.05 7.00
N LEU A 431 -12.78 -10.17 6.05
CA LEU A 431 -11.41 -9.92 5.58
C LEU A 431 -10.44 -9.54 6.72
N TYR A 432 -10.90 -8.80 7.74
CA TYR A 432 -10.09 -8.47 8.92
C TYR A 432 -9.68 -9.67 9.80
N LYS A 433 -10.15 -10.89 9.51
CA LYS A 433 -9.69 -12.16 10.11
C LYS A 433 -8.89 -13.03 9.14
N GLN A 434 -8.79 -12.65 7.87
CA GLN A 434 -8.02 -13.34 6.84
C GLN A 434 -6.59 -12.80 6.80
N VAL A 435 -5.85 -12.99 7.90
CA VAL A 435 -4.50 -12.47 8.14
C VAL A 435 -3.50 -13.61 8.39
N TRP A 436 -2.22 -13.38 8.10
CA TRP A 436 -1.15 -14.37 8.24
C TRP A 436 -0.97 -14.83 9.69
N ASN A 437 -0.75 -16.13 9.85
CA ASN A 437 -0.39 -16.76 11.11
C ASN A 437 0.62 -17.90 10.84
N LEU A 438 1.90 -17.63 11.08
CA LEU A 438 2.97 -18.63 10.91
C LEU A 438 3.01 -19.69 12.01
N ASP A 439 2.32 -19.48 13.14
CA ASP A 439 2.18 -20.47 14.22
C ASP A 439 1.10 -21.54 13.92
N ALA A 440 0.27 -21.30 12.90
CA ALA A 440 -0.73 -22.26 12.43
C ALA A 440 -0.18 -23.08 11.25
N PRO A 441 -0.57 -24.37 11.12
CA PRO A 441 -0.29 -25.14 9.90
C PRO A 441 -0.89 -24.44 8.67
N PRO A 442 -0.13 -24.22 7.60
CA PRO A 442 -0.65 -23.58 6.39
C PRO A 442 -1.68 -24.47 5.70
N ARG A 443 -2.71 -23.85 5.10
CA ARG A 443 -3.60 -24.57 4.17
C ARG A 443 -2.87 -24.75 2.83
N SER A 444 -3.14 -25.86 2.14
CA SER A 444 -2.71 -26.03 0.75
C SER A 444 -3.72 -25.36 -0.20
N GLU A 445 -3.22 -24.60 -1.16
CA GLU A 445 -3.99 -24.10 -2.30
C GLU A 445 -3.20 -24.35 -3.59
N GLU A 446 -3.90 -24.51 -4.71
CA GLU A 446 -3.28 -24.60 -6.02
C GLU A 446 -3.15 -23.20 -6.63
N VAL A 447 -1.95 -22.90 -7.12
CA VAL A 447 -1.63 -21.70 -7.91
C VAL A 447 -1.69 -22.13 -9.38
N PRO A 448 -2.78 -21.83 -10.12
CA PRO A 448 -2.88 -22.19 -11.53
C PRO A 448 -2.00 -21.27 -12.37
N TYR A 449 -1.39 -21.83 -13.42
CA TYR A 449 -0.50 -21.11 -14.31
C TYR A 449 -0.70 -21.50 -15.78
N TRP A 450 -0.36 -20.57 -16.66
CA TRP A 450 -0.21 -20.77 -18.10
C TRP A 450 1.23 -20.46 -18.49
N LEU A 451 1.86 -21.37 -19.25
CA LEU A 451 3.24 -21.27 -19.72
C LEU A 451 3.26 -21.24 -21.25
N PHE A 452 3.82 -20.17 -21.81
CA PHE A 452 4.03 -19.98 -23.25
C PHE A 452 5.50 -20.29 -23.58
N VAL A 453 5.74 -21.35 -24.35
CA VAL A 453 7.10 -21.86 -24.65
C VAL A 453 7.54 -21.42 -26.06
N PRO A 454 8.73 -20.82 -26.24
CA PRO A 454 9.20 -20.37 -27.55
C PRO A 454 9.68 -21.52 -28.45
N LYS A 455 9.72 -21.24 -29.75
CA LYS A 455 10.29 -22.14 -30.78
C LYS A 455 11.81 -22.17 -30.76
N LYS A 456 12.37 -23.19 -31.44
CA LYS A 456 13.82 -23.33 -31.73
C LYS A 456 14.70 -23.37 -30.47
N ARG A 457 14.27 -24.19 -29.50
CA ARG A 457 15.02 -24.48 -28.28
C ARG A 457 16.21 -25.40 -28.60
N SER A 458 17.26 -25.35 -27.78
CA SER A 458 18.44 -26.24 -27.86
C SER A 458 18.84 -26.79 -26.48
N GLY A 459 17.93 -26.65 -25.52
CA GLY A 459 18.13 -26.71 -24.08
C GLY A 459 17.08 -25.82 -23.40
N PRO A 460 17.06 -25.78 -22.06
CA PRO A 460 16.07 -25.01 -21.32
C PRO A 460 16.20 -23.52 -21.59
N VAL A 461 15.10 -22.87 -21.95
CA VAL A 461 15.05 -21.42 -22.17
C VAL A 461 14.81 -20.65 -20.87
N PRO A 462 15.19 -19.35 -20.81
CA PRO A 462 14.84 -18.48 -19.70
C PRO A 462 13.31 -18.35 -19.53
N VAL A 463 12.86 -18.05 -18.30
CA VAL A 463 11.43 -17.86 -17.99
C VAL A 463 11.19 -16.50 -17.36
N ALA A 464 10.32 -15.71 -17.98
CA ALA A 464 9.72 -14.52 -17.39
C ALA A 464 8.46 -14.93 -16.60
N ILE A 465 8.53 -14.83 -15.27
CA ILE A 465 7.39 -14.98 -14.38
C ILE A 465 6.58 -13.68 -14.44
N PHE A 466 5.38 -13.78 -15.01
CA PHE A 466 4.47 -12.67 -15.20
C PHE A 466 3.49 -12.57 -14.02
N ILE A 467 3.52 -11.44 -13.32
CA ILE A 467 2.55 -11.09 -12.28
C ILE A 467 1.57 -10.05 -12.84
N HIS A 468 0.27 -10.37 -12.81
CA HIS A 468 -0.77 -9.58 -13.47
C HIS A 468 -1.16 -8.29 -12.72
N GLY A 469 -1.93 -7.44 -13.39
CA GLY A 469 -2.55 -6.25 -12.79
C GLY A 469 -3.65 -6.60 -11.78
N HIS A 470 -4.14 -5.60 -11.04
CA HIS A 470 -5.30 -5.78 -10.15
C HIS A 470 -6.55 -6.05 -11.00
N SER A 471 -7.41 -6.95 -10.53
CA SER A 471 -8.52 -7.58 -11.29
C SER A 471 -8.13 -8.43 -12.50
N GLY A 472 -6.82 -8.61 -12.70
CA GLY A 472 -6.24 -9.41 -13.78
C GLY A 472 -6.27 -10.92 -13.54
N SER A 473 -5.52 -11.65 -14.36
CA SER A 473 -5.33 -13.10 -14.25
C SER A 473 -4.05 -13.56 -14.94
N LYS A 474 -3.73 -14.86 -14.84
CA LYS A 474 -2.69 -15.55 -15.62
C LYS A 474 -2.78 -15.32 -17.13
N PHE A 475 -3.98 -15.01 -17.65
CA PHE A 475 -4.20 -14.72 -19.08
C PHE A 475 -3.55 -13.39 -19.52
N ASP A 476 -3.35 -12.44 -18.62
CA ASP A 476 -2.77 -11.12 -18.92
C ASP A 476 -1.29 -11.19 -19.30
N ALA A 477 -0.66 -12.36 -19.18
CA ALA A 477 0.66 -12.65 -19.74
C ALA A 477 0.65 -12.69 -21.28
N LEU A 478 -0.51 -12.95 -21.91
CA LEU A 478 -0.66 -13.18 -23.35
C LEU A 478 -0.10 -12.05 -24.24
N PRO A 479 -0.32 -10.74 -23.96
CA PRO A 479 0.26 -9.65 -24.76
C PRO A 479 1.78 -9.57 -24.70
N PHE A 480 2.40 -10.13 -23.66
CA PHE A 480 3.85 -10.19 -23.49
C PHE A 480 4.45 -11.47 -24.06
N ALA A 481 3.71 -12.59 -23.99
CA ALA A 481 4.18 -13.92 -24.36
C ALA A 481 4.81 -14.01 -25.75
N GLY A 482 4.12 -13.53 -26.79
CA GLY A 482 4.64 -13.54 -28.17
C GLY A 482 5.84 -12.62 -28.37
N LEU A 483 5.92 -11.51 -27.62
CA LEU A 483 7.07 -10.61 -27.67
C LEU A 483 8.29 -11.24 -27.00
N LEU A 484 8.14 -11.76 -25.78
CA LEU A 484 9.25 -12.35 -25.03
C LEU A 484 9.74 -13.65 -25.68
N ALA A 485 8.83 -14.43 -26.29
CA ALA A 485 9.21 -15.55 -27.14
C ALA A 485 10.06 -15.12 -28.35
N SER A 486 9.85 -13.92 -28.93
CA SER A 486 10.74 -13.38 -29.97
C SER A 486 12.17 -13.10 -29.48
N TYR A 487 12.36 -12.87 -28.18
CA TYR A 487 13.66 -12.78 -27.52
C TYR A 487 14.20 -14.14 -27.02
N GLY A 488 13.45 -15.23 -27.24
CA GLY A 488 13.81 -16.59 -26.80
C GLY A 488 13.45 -16.89 -25.34
N ILE A 489 12.56 -16.11 -24.73
CA ILE A 489 12.15 -16.21 -23.32
C ILE A 489 10.74 -16.82 -23.24
N ALA A 490 10.56 -17.86 -22.43
CA ALA A 490 9.23 -18.38 -22.10
C ALA A 490 8.51 -17.46 -21.12
N THR A 491 7.18 -17.36 -21.19
CA THR A 491 6.40 -16.52 -20.26
C THR A 491 5.47 -17.39 -19.44
N LEU A 492 5.51 -17.26 -18.11
CA LEU A 492 4.64 -17.98 -17.17
C LEU A 492 3.74 -16.99 -16.43
N GLY A 493 2.46 -16.96 -16.76
CA GLY A 493 1.44 -16.21 -16.01
C GLY A 493 0.85 -17.09 -14.91
N LEU A 494 0.64 -16.53 -13.71
CA LEU A 494 0.04 -17.22 -12.55
C LEU A 494 -1.14 -16.41 -12.00
N ASP A 495 -2.15 -17.05 -11.42
CA ASP A 495 -3.20 -16.35 -10.68
C ASP A 495 -2.77 -16.09 -9.23
N GLY A 496 -2.69 -14.81 -8.86
CA GLY A 496 -2.49 -14.39 -7.48
C GLY A 496 -3.66 -14.78 -6.57
N PRO A 497 -3.53 -14.62 -5.24
CA PRO A 497 -4.63 -14.81 -4.30
C PRO A 497 -5.87 -14.02 -4.74
N SER A 498 -7.03 -14.69 -4.74
CA SER A 498 -8.33 -14.16 -5.20
C SER A 498 -8.42 -13.74 -6.67
N HIS A 499 -7.44 -14.03 -7.52
CA HIS A 499 -7.48 -13.63 -8.94
C HIS A 499 -7.85 -14.79 -9.86
N GLY A 500 -8.38 -14.46 -11.03
CA GLY A 500 -8.84 -15.40 -12.04
C GLY A 500 -9.61 -14.68 -13.15
N VAL A 501 -10.13 -15.44 -14.11
CA VAL A 501 -10.87 -14.83 -15.23
C VAL A 501 -12.33 -14.58 -14.81
N GLY A 502 -12.64 -13.31 -14.53
CA GLY A 502 -14.01 -12.85 -14.27
C GLY A 502 -14.86 -12.84 -15.53
N VAL A 503 -15.72 -13.86 -15.68
CA VAL A 503 -16.66 -13.99 -16.81
C VAL A 503 -18.04 -14.41 -16.31
N THR A 504 -19.08 -13.83 -16.92
CA THR A 504 -20.47 -14.16 -16.61
C THR A 504 -20.85 -15.58 -17.02
N SER A 505 -21.91 -16.14 -16.43
CA SER A 505 -22.49 -17.43 -16.83
C SER A 505 -22.74 -17.59 -18.34
N VAL A 506 -23.14 -16.53 -19.04
CA VAL A 506 -23.32 -16.51 -20.50
C VAL A 506 -21.97 -16.52 -21.23
N GLN A 507 -21.01 -15.71 -20.77
CA GLN A 507 -19.66 -15.69 -21.34
C GLN A 507 -18.93 -17.02 -21.12
N LEU A 508 -19.11 -17.69 -19.98
CA LEU A 508 -18.58 -19.04 -19.72
C LEU A 508 -19.04 -20.05 -20.78
N GLY A 509 -20.31 -20.00 -21.19
CA GLY A 509 -20.84 -20.83 -22.28
C GLY A 509 -20.19 -20.53 -23.63
N LEU A 510 -19.95 -19.25 -23.93
CA LEU A 510 -19.25 -18.82 -25.15
C LEU A 510 -17.78 -19.25 -25.16
N VAL A 511 -17.03 -18.98 -24.08
CA VAL A 511 -15.62 -19.38 -23.91
C VAL A 511 -15.48 -20.89 -24.14
N ARG A 512 -16.28 -21.71 -23.43
CA ARG A 512 -16.30 -23.17 -23.63
C ARG A 512 -16.61 -23.56 -25.08
N GLY A 513 -17.53 -22.85 -25.74
CA GLY A 513 -17.87 -23.06 -27.14
C GLY A 513 -16.69 -22.79 -28.11
N PHE A 514 -16.01 -21.65 -27.96
CA PHE A 514 -14.86 -21.28 -28.80
C PHE A 514 -13.67 -22.20 -28.60
N PHE A 515 -13.28 -22.46 -27.35
CA PHE A 515 -12.17 -23.37 -27.05
C PHE A 515 -12.45 -24.80 -27.55
N LYS A 516 -13.67 -25.32 -27.38
CA LYS A 516 -14.07 -26.62 -27.93
C LYS A 516 -14.10 -26.65 -29.47
N LYS A 517 -14.53 -25.58 -30.14
CA LYS A 517 -14.46 -25.45 -31.61
C LYS A 517 -13.00 -25.54 -32.10
N ALA A 518 -12.06 -24.98 -31.33
CA ALA A 518 -10.62 -25.02 -31.59
C ALA A 518 -9.92 -26.31 -31.12
N ARG A 519 -10.65 -27.31 -30.60
CA ARG A 519 -10.10 -28.53 -29.99
C ARG A 519 -9.20 -28.29 -28.76
N LEU A 520 -9.48 -27.22 -28.02
CA LEU A 520 -8.75 -26.77 -26.85
C LEU A 520 -9.66 -26.66 -25.61
N ALA A 521 -10.70 -27.50 -25.48
CA ALA A 521 -11.71 -27.34 -24.42
C ALA A 521 -11.09 -27.39 -23.02
N GLY A 522 -10.10 -28.26 -22.79
CA GLY A 522 -9.39 -28.33 -21.51
C GLY A 522 -8.50 -27.11 -21.22
N LEU A 523 -7.95 -26.44 -22.24
CA LEU A 523 -7.31 -25.12 -22.05
C LEU A 523 -8.36 -24.09 -21.63
N GLY A 524 -9.58 -24.16 -22.19
CA GLY A 524 -10.70 -23.30 -21.80
C GLY A 524 -11.13 -23.51 -20.35
N GLU A 525 -11.20 -24.75 -19.86
CA GLU A 525 -11.42 -25.01 -18.43
C GLU A 525 -10.25 -24.51 -17.57
N SER A 526 -9.00 -24.68 -18.00
CA SER A 526 -7.82 -24.17 -17.30
C SER A 526 -7.79 -22.64 -17.20
N LEU A 527 -8.31 -21.93 -18.22
CA LEU A 527 -8.50 -20.48 -18.18
C LEU A 527 -9.43 -20.06 -17.04
N ILE A 528 -10.59 -20.74 -16.96
CA ILE A 528 -11.68 -20.49 -16.01
C ILE A 528 -11.32 -20.94 -14.58
N LEU A 529 -10.48 -21.96 -14.44
CA LEU A 529 -9.93 -22.39 -13.15
C LEU A 529 -8.94 -21.35 -12.62
N GLY A 530 -9.45 -20.43 -11.81
CA GLY A 530 -8.70 -19.43 -11.05
C GLY A 530 -8.91 -19.57 -9.54
N ARG A 531 -8.55 -18.53 -8.80
CA ARG A 531 -8.63 -18.41 -7.33
C ARG A 531 -9.63 -17.35 -6.87
N ALA A 532 -10.25 -16.63 -7.80
CA ALA A 532 -11.31 -15.66 -7.54
C ALA A 532 -12.57 -16.32 -6.95
N ALA A 533 -13.29 -15.56 -6.15
CA ALA A 533 -14.55 -15.95 -5.51
C ALA A 533 -15.64 -14.95 -5.87
N ASP A 534 -16.90 -15.38 -5.78
CA ASP A 534 -18.05 -14.49 -5.78
C ASP A 534 -18.11 -13.77 -4.42
N LEU A 535 -17.80 -12.47 -4.42
CA LEU A 535 -17.78 -11.59 -3.24
C LEU A 535 -18.97 -10.61 -3.24
N THR A 536 -19.67 -10.50 -4.36
CA THR A 536 -20.90 -9.68 -4.50
C THR A 536 -22.19 -10.48 -4.31
N GLY A 537 -22.14 -11.80 -4.43
CA GLY A 537 -23.28 -12.71 -4.36
C GLY A 537 -24.10 -12.76 -5.67
N ASP A 538 -23.53 -12.30 -6.79
CA ASP A 538 -24.26 -12.18 -8.07
C ASP A 538 -24.17 -13.43 -8.97
N GLY A 539 -23.41 -14.45 -8.55
CA GLY A 539 -23.17 -15.70 -9.27
C GLY A 539 -21.96 -15.69 -10.20
N ASN A 540 -21.20 -14.58 -10.26
CA ASN A 540 -19.96 -14.44 -11.03
C ASN A 540 -18.75 -14.30 -10.10
N VAL A 541 -17.52 -14.49 -10.58
CA VAL A 541 -16.31 -14.37 -9.75
C VAL A 541 -15.69 -12.98 -9.84
N ASP A 542 -15.41 -12.39 -8.67
CA ASP A 542 -14.84 -11.05 -8.51
C ASP A 542 -13.31 -11.12 -8.43
N SER A 543 -12.63 -11.06 -9.59
CA SER A 543 -11.17 -11.18 -9.64
C SER A 543 -10.48 -10.06 -8.85
N GLY A 544 -9.66 -10.45 -7.87
CA GLY A 544 -8.79 -9.56 -7.11
C GLY A 544 -9.48 -8.55 -6.21
N ASP A 545 -10.79 -8.66 -6.01
CA ASP A 545 -11.63 -7.66 -5.36
C ASP A 545 -11.23 -7.42 -3.89
N ASP A 546 -10.84 -8.46 -3.15
CA ASP A 546 -10.32 -8.35 -1.77
C ASP A 546 -8.83 -7.96 -1.65
N PHE A 547 -8.09 -7.80 -2.77
CA PHE A 547 -6.64 -7.61 -2.73
C PHE A 547 -6.23 -6.24 -2.16
N TRP A 548 -6.74 -5.15 -2.73
CA TRP A 548 -6.47 -3.77 -2.29
C TRP A 548 -7.67 -3.22 -1.56
N THR A 549 -7.63 -3.13 -0.23
CA THR A 549 -8.78 -2.70 0.58
C THR A 549 -8.36 -1.86 1.77
N ALA A 550 -9.31 -1.22 2.45
CA ALA A 550 -9.09 -0.63 3.77
C ALA A 550 -8.77 -1.67 4.87
N TYR A 551 -8.94 -2.98 4.62
CA TYR A 551 -8.54 -4.05 5.54
C TYR A 551 -7.00 -4.27 5.49
N VAL A 552 -6.23 -3.27 5.92
CA VAL A 552 -4.79 -3.12 5.66
C VAL A 552 -3.92 -4.35 5.94
N PHE A 553 -4.23 -5.13 6.98
CA PHE A 553 -3.50 -6.37 7.28
C PHE A 553 -3.80 -7.50 6.28
N HIS A 554 -5.04 -7.60 5.80
CA HIS A 554 -5.40 -8.52 4.73
C HIS A 554 -4.67 -8.12 3.45
N THR A 555 -4.73 -6.84 3.05
CA THR A 555 -4.00 -6.33 1.88
C THR A 555 -2.49 -6.57 1.95
N ARG A 556 -1.86 -6.33 3.11
CA ARG A 556 -0.45 -6.69 3.36
C ARG A 556 -0.21 -8.19 3.09
N ASP A 557 -1.07 -9.03 3.65
CA ASP A 557 -0.89 -10.48 3.61
C ASP A 557 -1.26 -11.12 2.27
N MET A 558 -2.08 -10.45 1.45
CA MET A 558 -2.34 -10.79 0.05
C MET A 558 -1.09 -10.57 -0.81
N VAL A 559 -0.39 -9.43 -0.66
CA VAL A 559 0.93 -9.20 -1.27
C VAL A 559 1.92 -10.27 -0.82
N ARG A 560 2.07 -10.48 0.50
CA ARG A 560 3.01 -11.47 1.05
C ARG A 560 2.73 -12.88 0.53
N GLN A 561 1.47 -13.26 0.37
CA GLN A 561 1.10 -14.55 -0.17
C GLN A 561 1.43 -14.68 -1.67
N THR A 562 1.22 -13.65 -2.49
CA THR A 562 1.67 -13.65 -3.90
C THR A 562 3.17 -13.92 -4.01
N ILE A 563 3.97 -13.39 -3.10
CA ILE A 563 5.42 -13.63 -3.06
C ILE A 563 5.74 -15.10 -2.73
N VAL A 564 5.06 -15.71 -1.76
CA VAL A 564 5.23 -17.14 -1.42
C VAL A 564 4.83 -18.03 -2.60
N ASP A 565 3.75 -17.68 -3.29
CA ASP A 565 3.28 -18.38 -4.47
C ASP A 565 4.32 -18.29 -5.62
N ALA A 566 4.94 -17.12 -5.82
CA ALA A 566 6.03 -16.94 -6.77
C ALA A 566 7.33 -17.68 -6.37
N MET A 567 7.67 -17.75 -5.08
CA MET A 567 8.78 -18.58 -4.57
C MET A 567 8.55 -20.08 -4.85
N GLN A 568 7.30 -20.55 -4.83
CA GLN A 568 6.97 -21.92 -5.25
C GLN A 568 7.18 -22.12 -6.75
N VAL A 569 6.75 -21.18 -7.59
CA VAL A 569 7.01 -21.21 -9.04
C VAL A 569 8.52 -21.30 -9.32
N VAL A 570 9.32 -20.45 -8.68
CA VAL A 570 10.79 -20.48 -8.80
C VAL A 570 11.37 -21.83 -8.38
N ARG A 571 10.97 -22.38 -7.22
CA ARG A 571 11.41 -23.72 -6.79
C ARG A 571 11.05 -24.80 -7.81
N THR A 572 9.84 -24.79 -8.36
CA THR A 572 9.41 -25.76 -9.37
C THR A 572 10.21 -25.62 -10.67
N LEU A 573 10.44 -24.40 -11.16
CA LEU A 573 11.25 -24.16 -12.36
C LEU A 573 12.72 -24.57 -12.18
N ARG A 574 13.32 -24.28 -11.01
CA ARG A 574 14.67 -24.76 -10.64
C ARG A 574 14.72 -26.28 -10.46
N GLY A 575 13.60 -26.91 -10.13
CA GLY A 575 13.43 -28.37 -10.05
C GLY A 575 13.50 -29.11 -11.39
N PHE A 576 13.44 -28.40 -12.52
CA PHE A 576 13.64 -28.97 -13.86
C PHE A 576 15.15 -29.13 -14.18
N ASP A 577 15.85 -29.89 -13.34
CA ASP A 577 17.32 -29.98 -13.28
C ASP A 577 17.97 -30.93 -14.31
N GLY A 578 17.18 -31.47 -15.25
CA GLY A 578 17.62 -32.49 -16.20
C GLY A 578 17.71 -33.91 -15.63
N LYS A 579 17.26 -34.16 -14.39
CA LYS A 579 17.28 -35.48 -13.72
C LYS A 579 15.96 -35.84 -13.06
N ALA A 580 15.27 -34.85 -12.47
CA ALA A 580 13.97 -35.02 -11.84
C ALA A 580 12.96 -35.60 -12.82
N ARG A 581 12.05 -36.45 -12.32
CA ARG A 581 11.01 -37.09 -13.14
C ARG A 581 9.64 -36.88 -12.53
N TRP A 582 8.64 -36.75 -13.39
CA TRP A 582 7.23 -36.60 -13.01
C TRP A 582 6.36 -37.73 -13.57
N ALA A 583 5.11 -37.81 -13.13
CA ALA A 583 4.17 -38.84 -13.58
C ALA A 583 3.69 -38.66 -15.04
N PHE A 584 3.95 -37.50 -15.66
CA PHE A 584 3.63 -37.25 -17.06
C PHE A 584 4.69 -37.93 -17.96
N ASP A 585 4.24 -38.68 -18.96
CA ASP A 585 5.08 -39.39 -19.95
C ASP A 585 4.76 -38.86 -21.36
N PRO A 586 5.26 -37.66 -21.73
CA PRO A 586 5.01 -37.07 -23.05
C PRO A 586 5.50 -37.97 -24.19
N ALA A 587 6.63 -38.65 -23.98
CA ALA A 587 7.21 -39.53 -25.00
C ALA A 587 6.50 -40.88 -25.15
N GLY A 588 5.45 -41.17 -24.35
CA GLY A 588 4.62 -42.36 -24.45
C GLY A 588 5.37 -43.68 -24.25
N ARG A 589 6.45 -43.69 -23.46
CA ARG A 589 7.37 -44.85 -23.33
C ARG A 589 6.98 -45.83 -22.21
N GLY A 590 5.91 -45.56 -21.47
CA GLY A 590 5.47 -46.33 -20.30
C GLY A 590 6.29 -46.04 -19.04
N ALA A 591 6.90 -44.87 -18.92
CA ALA A 591 7.82 -44.53 -17.83
C ALA A 591 7.73 -43.04 -17.43
N PRO A 592 8.02 -42.68 -16.16
CA PRO A 592 8.04 -41.27 -15.71
C PRO A 592 8.90 -40.38 -16.61
N GLY A 593 8.29 -39.37 -17.23
CA GLY A 593 8.97 -38.41 -18.10
C GLY A 593 9.92 -37.50 -17.33
N LEU A 594 10.80 -36.83 -18.07
CA LEU A 594 11.74 -35.85 -17.52
C LEU A 594 10.96 -34.58 -17.11
N ALA A 595 11.23 -34.06 -15.92
CA ALA A 595 10.53 -32.88 -15.43
C ALA A 595 10.99 -31.63 -16.17
N GLY A 596 10.04 -30.89 -16.74
CA GLY A 596 10.27 -29.72 -17.60
C GLY A 596 10.50 -30.03 -19.09
N ASP A 597 10.54 -31.31 -19.47
CA ASP A 597 10.45 -31.80 -20.86
C ASP A 597 8.96 -32.02 -21.17
N PHE A 598 8.31 -31.03 -21.79
CA PHE A 598 6.87 -31.06 -22.02
C PHE A 598 6.50 -31.68 -23.38
N ASP A 599 7.40 -31.62 -24.38
CA ASP A 599 7.16 -32.18 -25.72
C ASP A 599 7.69 -33.61 -25.95
N GLY A 600 8.50 -34.14 -25.02
CA GLY A 600 8.93 -35.53 -24.99
C GLY A 600 10.15 -35.83 -25.84
N ASP A 601 10.87 -34.80 -26.34
CA ASP A 601 12.08 -34.98 -27.13
C ASP A 601 13.27 -35.51 -26.30
N GLY A 602 13.20 -35.39 -24.97
CA GLY A 602 14.23 -35.82 -24.01
C GLY A 602 15.09 -34.68 -23.45
N VAL A 603 14.77 -33.42 -23.76
CA VAL A 603 15.45 -32.21 -23.31
C VAL A 603 14.48 -31.37 -22.47
N VAL A 604 14.99 -30.72 -21.42
CA VAL A 604 14.19 -29.78 -20.62
C VAL A 604 13.92 -28.51 -21.44
N ASP A 605 12.66 -28.08 -21.52
CA ASP A 605 12.23 -26.92 -22.31
C ASP A 605 12.50 -25.58 -21.65
N VAL A 606 12.34 -25.49 -20.32
CA VAL A 606 12.33 -24.22 -19.58
C VAL A 606 12.98 -24.37 -18.20
N GLY A 607 13.53 -23.27 -17.67
CA GLY A 607 14.01 -23.23 -16.28
C GLY A 607 15.29 -24.05 -16.06
N GLY A 608 15.33 -24.88 -15.02
CA GLY A 608 16.55 -25.55 -14.60
C GLY A 608 17.63 -24.52 -14.25
N ALA A 609 18.77 -24.56 -14.96
CA ALA A 609 19.85 -23.57 -14.81
C ALA A 609 19.72 -22.33 -15.73
N ALA A 610 18.67 -22.22 -16.55
CA ALA A 610 18.42 -21.04 -17.38
C ALA A 610 17.97 -19.83 -16.53
N PRO A 611 18.23 -18.59 -16.96
CA PRO A 611 17.81 -17.40 -16.21
C PRO A 611 16.32 -17.33 -15.88
N LEU A 612 15.98 -16.72 -14.75
CA LEU A 612 14.61 -16.42 -14.35
C LEU A 612 14.44 -14.92 -14.23
N HIS A 613 13.39 -14.40 -14.86
CA HIS A 613 13.04 -12.99 -14.87
C HIS A 613 11.67 -12.77 -14.21
N VAL A 614 11.42 -11.55 -13.75
CA VAL A 614 10.11 -11.15 -13.21
C VAL A 614 9.60 -9.95 -14.00
N ILE A 615 8.36 -9.98 -14.46
CA ILE A 615 7.74 -8.84 -15.14
C ILE A 615 6.30 -8.66 -14.67
N GLY A 616 5.89 -7.41 -14.48
CA GLY A 616 4.52 -7.12 -14.08
C GLY A 616 4.16 -5.65 -14.22
N GLY A 617 2.86 -5.39 -14.42
CA GLY A 617 2.28 -4.06 -14.54
C GLY A 617 1.36 -3.72 -13.37
N SER A 618 1.38 -2.48 -12.88
CA SER A 618 0.47 -2.00 -11.82
C SER A 618 0.66 -2.83 -10.53
N LEU A 619 -0.35 -3.60 -10.08
CA LEU A 619 -0.20 -4.62 -9.03
C LEU A 619 1.04 -5.51 -9.24
N GLY A 620 1.27 -5.99 -10.46
CA GLY A 620 2.44 -6.79 -10.81
C GLY A 620 3.76 -6.03 -10.74
N GLY A 621 3.74 -4.71 -10.97
CA GLY A 621 4.91 -3.85 -10.80
C GLY A 621 5.26 -3.62 -9.33
N ILE A 622 4.24 -3.44 -8.48
CA ILE A 622 4.36 -3.33 -7.02
C ILE A 622 4.89 -4.64 -6.42
N THR A 623 4.19 -5.74 -6.67
CA THR A 623 4.53 -7.08 -6.13
C THR A 623 5.80 -7.65 -6.73
N GLY A 624 6.07 -7.43 -8.03
CA GLY A 624 7.34 -7.79 -8.66
C GLY A 624 8.54 -7.05 -8.07
N GLY A 625 8.38 -5.78 -7.67
CA GLY A 625 9.41 -5.03 -6.94
C GLY A 625 9.69 -5.59 -5.55
N VAL A 626 8.65 -6.01 -4.81
CA VAL A 626 8.81 -6.75 -3.55
C VAL A 626 9.57 -8.06 -3.79
N PHE A 627 9.19 -8.83 -4.81
CA PHE A 627 9.79 -10.14 -5.12
C PHE A 627 11.28 -10.03 -5.51
N ALA A 628 11.63 -9.02 -6.32
CA ALA A 628 13.00 -8.75 -6.73
C ALA A 628 13.95 -8.48 -5.55
N GLY A 629 13.45 -7.99 -4.40
CA GLY A 629 14.23 -7.80 -3.17
C GLY A 629 14.27 -9.02 -2.24
N LEU A 630 13.66 -10.15 -2.62
CA LEU A 630 13.41 -11.31 -1.76
C LEU A 630 13.79 -12.67 -2.36
N GLU A 631 13.98 -12.80 -3.68
CA GLU A 631 14.29 -14.10 -4.30
C GLU A 631 15.66 -14.12 -4.99
N PRO A 632 16.70 -14.72 -4.34
CA PRO A 632 18.03 -14.91 -4.91
C PRO A 632 18.11 -15.60 -6.28
N GLU A 633 17.11 -16.40 -6.65
CA GLU A 633 17.11 -17.16 -7.91
C GLU A 633 16.61 -16.36 -9.12
N VAL A 634 16.23 -15.08 -8.95
CA VAL A 634 15.80 -14.17 -10.03
C VAL A 634 16.99 -13.33 -10.51
N ASP A 635 17.28 -13.37 -11.81
CA ASP A 635 18.41 -12.66 -12.42
C ASP A 635 18.11 -11.16 -12.62
N ASP A 636 16.90 -10.83 -13.06
CA ASP A 636 16.43 -9.46 -13.22
C ASP A 636 14.90 -9.32 -13.17
N ALA A 637 14.44 -8.10 -12.94
CA ALA A 637 13.02 -7.75 -12.92
C ALA A 637 12.72 -6.46 -13.70
N VAL A 638 11.55 -6.45 -14.34
CA VAL A 638 10.96 -5.31 -15.06
C VAL A 638 9.67 -4.90 -14.38
N SER A 639 9.68 -3.75 -13.70
CA SER A 639 8.52 -3.23 -12.96
C SER A 639 7.85 -2.10 -13.73
N ILE A 640 6.71 -2.40 -14.38
CA ILE A 640 5.94 -1.45 -15.18
C ILE A 640 4.88 -0.79 -14.28
N VAL A 641 4.83 0.54 -14.25
CA VAL A 641 3.93 1.30 -13.36
C VAL A 641 3.97 0.80 -11.90
N PRO A 642 5.15 0.78 -11.25
CA PRO A 642 5.26 0.41 -9.85
C PRO A 642 5.03 1.63 -8.94
N GLY A 643 4.81 1.38 -7.65
CA GLY A 643 4.79 2.42 -6.62
C GLY A 643 4.95 1.86 -5.21
N GLY A 644 5.69 2.58 -4.37
CA GLY A 644 5.74 2.35 -2.92
C GLY A 644 5.07 3.46 -2.11
N MET A 645 5.19 3.37 -0.79
CA MET A 645 4.40 4.13 0.19
C MET A 645 2.89 3.88 -0.02
N LEU A 646 2.50 2.61 0.14
CA LEU A 646 1.21 2.06 -0.27
C LEU A 646 -0.01 2.80 0.32
N SER A 647 0.10 3.43 1.50
CA SER A 647 -1.00 4.23 2.06
C SER A 647 -1.31 5.48 1.23
N GLU A 648 -0.32 6.06 0.55
CA GLU A 648 -0.46 7.27 -0.28
C GLU A 648 -1.17 6.98 -1.60
N ILE A 649 -1.04 5.77 -2.16
CA ILE A 649 -1.69 5.38 -3.44
C ILE A 649 -3.21 5.59 -3.35
N GLY A 650 -3.82 5.13 -2.24
CA GLY A 650 -5.25 5.30 -2.00
C GLY A 650 -5.70 6.77 -1.94
N THR A 651 -4.83 7.69 -1.50
CA THR A 651 -5.20 9.11 -1.35
C THR A 651 -5.38 9.85 -2.68
N ARG A 652 -4.79 9.35 -3.78
CA ARG A 652 -4.70 10.08 -5.07
C ARG A 652 -5.17 9.29 -6.29
N SER A 653 -5.39 7.98 -6.17
CA SER A 653 -5.86 7.13 -7.27
C SER A 653 -7.27 7.51 -7.74
N THR A 654 -7.47 7.62 -9.05
CA THR A 654 -8.81 7.76 -9.68
C THR A 654 -9.28 6.49 -10.36
N LEU A 655 -8.48 5.40 -10.33
CA LEU A 655 -8.97 4.08 -10.72
C LEU A 655 -10.10 3.67 -9.78
N ARG A 656 -11.32 3.55 -10.33
CA ARG A 656 -12.56 3.36 -9.56
C ARG A 656 -12.48 2.18 -8.59
N ASN A 657 -11.94 1.04 -9.02
CA ASN A 657 -11.77 -0.15 -8.19
C ASN A 657 -10.88 0.11 -6.95
N ILE A 658 -9.71 0.74 -7.14
CA ILE A 658 -8.80 1.11 -6.05
C ILE A 658 -9.43 2.16 -5.13
N ARG A 659 -9.98 3.24 -5.72
CA ARG A 659 -10.63 4.34 -4.98
C ARG A 659 -11.78 3.84 -4.11
N ASN A 660 -12.59 2.92 -4.62
CA ASN A 660 -13.70 2.37 -3.86
C ASN A 660 -13.22 1.45 -2.73
N ALA A 661 -12.36 0.48 -3.04
CA ALA A 661 -11.96 -0.52 -2.06
C ALA A 661 -11.10 0.06 -0.92
N MET A 662 -10.31 1.11 -1.18
CA MET A 662 -9.52 1.82 -0.18
C MET A 662 -10.26 3.04 0.42
N VAL A 663 -10.72 3.99 -0.40
CA VAL A 663 -11.23 5.29 0.09
C VAL A 663 -12.71 5.22 0.48
N LEU A 664 -13.60 4.62 -0.32
CA LEU A 664 -15.01 4.50 0.07
C LEU A 664 -15.16 3.68 1.35
N ARG A 665 -14.40 2.59 1.51
CA ARG A 665 -14.45 1.76 2.72
C ARG A 665 -13.88 2.45 3.96
N ALA A 666 -12.91 3.35 3.79
CA ALA A 666 -12.39 4.18 4.89
C ALA A 666 -13.36 5.31 5.29
N LEU A 667 -13.94 6.00 4.30
CA LEU A 667 -14.82 7.17 4.54
C LEU A 667 -16.29 6.81 4.79
N GLY A 668 -16.71 5.60 4.43
CA GLY A 668 -18.12 5.18 4.41
C GLY A 668 -18.44 4.01 5.34
N PRO A 669 -19.65 3.42 5.21
CA PRO A 669 -20.75 3.81 4.31
C PRO A 669 -21.15 5.29 4.41
N ILE A 670 -21.39 5.91 3.27
CA ILE A 670 -21.66 7.36 3.17
C ILE A 670 -23.18 7.57 3.05
N PHE A 671 -23.81 8.16 4.06
CA PHE A 671 -25.23 8.49 4.05
C PHE A 671 -25.44 9.94 3.63
N TYR A 672 -26.37 10.17 2.70
CA TYR A 672 -26.65 11.49 2.14
C TYR A 672 -28.12 11.63 1.73
N ALA A 673 -28.55 12.84 1.36
CA ALA A 673 -29.88 13.04 0.80
C ALA A 673 -29.85 13.34 -0.71
N GLU A 674 -30.76 12.74 -1.47
CA GLU A 674 -30.94 13.04 -2.89
C GLU A 674 -32.42 13.00 -3.25
N LYS A 675 -32.93 14.01 -3.96
CA LYS A 675 -34.29 14.05 -4.54
C LYS A 675 -35.41 13.68 -3.53
N GLY A 676 -35.27 14.10 -2.27
CA GLY A 676 -36.25 13.80 -1.20
C GLY A 676 -36.13 12.38 -0.63
N ALA A 677 -34.96 11.77 -0.69
CA ALA A 677 -34.70 10.43 -0.17
C ALA A 677 -33.40 10.38 0.64
N LEU A 678 -33.39 9.51 1.65
CA LEU A 678 -32.19 9.04 2.33
C LEU A 678 -31.51 8.00 1.43
N MET A 679 -30.28 8.30 1.03
CA MET A 679 -29.42 7.44 0.25
C MET A 679 -28.25 6.96 1.11
N ALA A 680 -27.68 5.80 0.77
CA ALA A 680 -26.32 5.45 1.16
C ALA A 680 -25.50 5.05 -0.05
N ARG A 681 -24.23 5.47 -0.11
CA ARG A 681 -23.24 4.86 -1.00
C ARG A 681 -22.44 3.83 -0.20
N VAL A 682 -22.44 2.61 -0.72
CA VAL A 682 -21.83 1.43 -0.11
C VAL A 682 -20.89 0.76 -1.10
N ASN A 683 -19.92 0.01 -0.61
CA ASN A 683 -19.20 -0.93 -1.45
C ASN A 683 -20.09 -2.15 -1.73
N LEU A 684 -20.01 -2.70 -2.94
CA LEU A 684 -20.50 -4.05 -3.26
C LEU A 684 -19.26 -4.91 -3.56
N GLY A 685 -19.11 -6.04 -2.87
CA GLY A 685 -17.77 -6.64 -2.71
C GLY A 685 -16.85 -5.64 -2.02
N GLN A 686 -15.76 -5.25 -2.66
CA GLN A 686 -14.88 -4.16 -2.25
C GLN A 686 -14.75 -3.07 -3.32
N THR A 687 -14.52 -3.45 -4.58
CA THR A 687 -14.13 -2.53 -5.67
C THR A 687 -15.30 -1.86 -6.38
N GLN A 688 -16.51 -2.44 -6.28
CA GLN A 688 -17.72 -1.82 -6.81
C GLN A 688 -18.33 -0.86 -5.77
N ASP A 689 -18.97 0.20 -6.23
CA ASP A 689 -19.74 1.12 -5.40
C ASP A 689 -21.16 1.28 -5.93
N ILE A 690 -22.16 1.26 -5.04
CA ILE A 690 -23.56 1.43 -5.41
C ILE A 690 -24.25 2.48 -4.52
N PRO A 691 -25.08 3.38 -5.10
CA PRO A 691 -26.01 4.21 -4.35
C PRO A 691 -27.33 3.45 -4.14
N VAL A 692 -27.75 3.30 -2.89
CA VAL A 692 -29.02 2.65 -2.51
C VAL A 692 -29.97 3.63 -1.84
N LYS A 693 -31.22 3.65 -2.28
CA LYS A 693 -32.30 4.41 -1.66
C LYS A 693 -32.84 3.64 -0.45
N LEU A 694 -32.74 4.23 0.74
CA LEU A 694 -33.09 3.57 1.99
C LEU A 694 -34.46 3.97 2.52
N HIS A 695 -34.82 5.26 2.43
CA HIS A 695 -36.07 5.82 2.95
C HIS A 695 -36.42 7.12 2.23
N ASP A 696 -37.67 7.60 2.31
CA ASP A 696 -37.99 8.98 1.90
C ASP A 696 -37.66 9.98 3.01
N LEU A 697 -37.33 11.21 2.61
CA LEU A 697 -37.09 12.34 3.52
C LEU A 697 -38.00 13.51 3.13
N PRO A 698 -38.55 14.26 4.10
CA PRO A 698 -39.18 15.53 3.79
C PRO A 698 -38.14 16.54 3.30
N ALA A 699 -38.60 17.69 2.80
CA ALA A 699 -37.71 18.82 2.52
C ALA A 699 -36.96 19.24 3.79
N LEU A 700 -35.63 19.18 3.75
CA LEU A 700 -34.73 19.62 4.82
C LEU A 700 -34.38 21.10 4.59
N ALA A 701 -34.31 21.90 5.66
CA ALA A 701 -33.88 23.29 5.54
C ALA A 701 -32.35 23.37 5.65
N PRO A 702 -31.67 24.28 4.92
CA PRO A 702 -30.25 24.54 5.15
C PRO A 702 -29.96 24.87 6.61
N LYS A 703 -28.84 24.36 7.11
CA LYS A 703 -28.42 24.35 8.52
C LYS A 703 -29.26 23.51 9.49
N ASP A 704 -30.29 22.76 9.06
CA ASP A 704 -30.86 21.69 9.90
C ASP A 704 -29.76 20.67 10.27
N THR A 705 -29.80 20.08 11.46
CA THR A 705 -28.75 19.16 11.95
C THR A 705 -29.18 17.72 11.76
N VAL A 706 -28.40 16.93 11.01
CA VAL A 706 -28.55 15.48 10.88
C VAL A 706 -27.66 14.78 11.89
N VAL A 707 -28.20 13.76 12.56
CA VAL A 707 -27.45 12.88 13.47
C VAL A 707 -27.65 11.44 13.01
N LEU A 708 -26.55 10.75 12.67
CA LEU A 708 -26.54 9.31 12.41
C LEU A 708 -25.94 8.60 13.63
N ARG A 709 -26.60 7.54 14.11
CA ARG A 709 -26.23 6.79 15.32
C ARG A 709 -26.16 5.29 15.08
N ASN A 710 -25.10 4.65 15.60
CA ASN A 710 -24.99 3.20 15.70
C ASN A 710 -25.57 2.76 17.06
N GLY A 711 -26.65 1.99 17.03
CA GLY A 711 -27.39 1.56 18.22
C GLY A 711 -26.70 0.45 19.03
N LYS A 712 -25.67 -0.20 18.47
CA LYS A 712 -24.89 -1.26 19.15
C LYS A 712 -23.66 -0.67 19.85
N THR A 713 -22.91 0.22 19.19
CA THR A 713 -21.72 0.87 19.78
C THR A 713 -22.11 2.10 20.62
N GLY A 714 -23.24 2.72 20.32
CA GLY A 714 -23.71 3.96 20.94
C GLY A 714 -23.15 5.23 20.32
N GLU A 715 -22.18 5.11 19.40
CA GLU A 715 -21.54 6.22 18.70
C GLU A 715 -22.51 6.96 17.78
N HIS A 716 -22.24 8.24 17.54
CA HIS A 716 -22.95 9.08 16.60
C HIS A 716 -22.02 10.08 15.94
N ARG A 717 -22.42 10.57 14.76
CA ARG A 717 -21.81 11.73 14.10
C ARG A 717 -22.92 12.65 13.62
N CYS A 718 -22.64 13.95 13.67
CA CYS A 718 -23.50 14.97 13.09
C CYS A 718 -23.02 15.38 11.69
N ALA A 719 -23.94 15.96 10.92
CA ALA A 719 -23.65 16.67 9.68
C ALA A 719 -24.68 17.81 9.47
N PRO A 720 -24.27 19.00 9.01
CA PRO A 720 -25.18 20.07 8.64
C PRO A 720 -25.88 19.77 7.31
N VAL A 721 -27.13 20.20 7.17
CA VAL A 721 -27.81 20.27 5.87
C VAL A 721 -27.26 21.45 5.08
N GLN A 722 -26.66 21.15 3.93
CA GLN A 722 -26.05 22.08 2.99
C GLN A 722 -27.11 22.98 2.30
N PRO A 723 -26.70 24.10 1.67
CA PRO A 723 -27.62 24.99 0.94
C PRO A 723 -28.44 24.31 -0.18
N SER A 724 -27.96 23.19 -0.71
CA SER A 724 -28.64 22.35 -1.71
C SER A 724 -29.76 21.46 -1.12
N GLY A 725 -29.93 21.43 0.21
CA GLY A 725 -30.86 20.55 0.91
C GLY A 725 -30.34 19.12 1.11
N THR A 726 -29.07 18.84 0.77
CA THR A 726 -28.40 17.56 1.09
C THR A 726 -27.58 17.65 2.37
N PHE A 727 -27.00 16.52 2.79
CA PHE A 727 -26.00 16.40 3.84
C PHE A 727 -25.08 15.23 3.47
N ARG A 728 -23.98 15.06 4.20
CA ARG A 728 -23.16 13.84 4.16
C ARG A 728 -22.73 13.46 5.56
N VAL A 729 -23.02 12.22 5.98
CA VAL A 729 -22.62 11.69 7.28
C VAL A 729 -22.18 10.23 7.16
N ALA A 730 -21.17 9.85 7.92
CA ALA A 730 -20.68 8.48 8.05
C ALA A 730 -20.27 8.24 9.50
N ILE A 731 -20.37 7.00 9.98
CA ILE A 731 -19.95 6.57 11.32
C ILE A 731 -19.27 5.20 11.23
N ALA A 732 -18.47 4.82 12.22
CA ALA A 732 -17.93 3.48 12.30
C ALA A 732 -19.06 2.46 12.55
N MET A 733 -19.10 1.39 11.74
CA MET A 733 -20.09 0.32 11.86
C MET A 733 -19.53 -1.03 11.41
N ASP A 734 -19.94 -2.10 12.09
CA ASP A 734 -19.90 -3.45 11.52
C ASP A 734 -21.18 -3.66 10.69
N GLU A 735 -21.13 -4.53 9.67
CA GLU A 735 -22.33 -4.96 8.95
C GLU A 735 -23.40 -5.54 9.91
N GLY A 736 -24.66 -5.12 9.71
CA GLY A 736 -25.81 -5.54 10.51
C GLY A 736 -26.04 -4.74 11.80
N ASP A 737 -25.18 -3.77 12.12
CA ASP A 737 -25.38 -2.88 13.27
C ASP A 737 -26.66 -2.04 13.11
N PRO A 738 -27.53 -1.92 14.13
CA PRO A 738 -28.75 -1.13 14.03
C PRO A 738 -28.43 0.37 13.91
N LEU A 739 -29.10 1.07 12.99
CA LEU A 739 -28.89 2.49 12.72
C LEU A 739 -30.14 3.32 13.02
N GLU A 740 -29.91 4.53 13.51
CA GLU A 740 -30.92 5.58 13.62
C GLU A 740 -30.41 6.85 12.95
N LEU A 741 -31.18 7.42 12.03
CA LEU A 741 -30.96 8.76 11.49
C LEU A 741 -32.06 9.69 12.01
N SER A 742 -31.65 10.78 12.64
CA SER A 742 -32.55 11.80 13.19
C SER A 742 -32.19 13.18 12.65
N VAL A 743 -33.18 14.04 12.41
CA VAL A 743 -32.97 15.42 11.93
C VAL A 743 -33.66 16.43 12.86
N TYR A 744 -32.91 17.47 13.21
CA TYR A 744 -33.26 18.52 14.16
C TYR A 744 -33.28 19.88 13.46
N ARG A 745 -34.05 20.84 14.00
CA ARG A 745 -34.22 22.16 13.38
C ARG A 745 -33.06 23.09 13.70
N GLY A 746 -32.44 23.63 12.66
CA GLY A 746 -31.29 24.54 12.76
C GLY A 746 -30.01 23.87 13.28
N PRO A 747 -28.94 24.68 13.46
CA PRO A 747 -27.63 24.18 13.84
C PRO A 747 -27.59 23.84 15.34
N ALA A 748 -27.13 22.63 15.65
CA ALA A 748 -26.81 22.22 17.01
C ALA A 748 -25.51 22.89 17.49
N ALA A 749 -25.28 22.88 18.81
CA ALA A 749 -24.00 23.30 19.37
C ALA A 749 -22.88 22.31 18.94
N PRO A 750 -21.73 22.79 18.46
CA PRO A 750 -20.67 21.92 17.96
C PRO A 750 -19.99 21.13 19.07
N ARG A 751 -19.35 20.02 18.70
CA ARG A 751 -18.59 19.15 19.61
C ARG A 751 -17.51 18.38 18.82
N PRO A 752 -16.21 18.58 19.10
CA PRO A 752 -15.14 17.91 18.36
C PRO A 752 -15.30 16.40 18.25
N ARG A 753 -14.94 15.87 17.07
CA ARG A 753 -15.17 14.49 16.59
C ARG A 753 -16.62 14.10 16.38
N ASP A 754 -17.48 14.29 17.37
CA ASP A 754 -18.89 13.89 17.27
C ASP A 754 -19.67 14.81 16.30
N GLY A 755 -19.13 15.98 16.00
CA GLY A 755 -19.75 17.04 15.22
C GLY A 755 -20.56 17.97 16.10
N CYS A 756 -21.54 17.42 16.82
CA CYS A 756 -22.45 18.22 17.62
C CYS A 756 -22.85 17.58 18.95
N VAL A 757 -23.36 18.41 19.86
CA VAL A 757 -24.16 17.98 20.99
C VAL A 757 -25.57 17.68 20.47
N VAL A 758 -25.98 16.41 20.50
CA VAL A 758 -27.32 15.98 20.08
C VAL A 758 -28.40 16.81 20.83
N PRO A 759 -29.31 17.49 20.12
CA PRO A 759 -30.31 18.34 20.77
C PRO A 759 -31.28 17.54 21.66
N ALA A 760 -31.84 18.22 22.66
CA ALA A 760 -32.66 17.60 23.71
C ALA A 760 -34.15 17.52 23.34
N GLU A 761 -34.60 18.36 22.41
CA GLU A 761 -35.90 18.31 21.76
C GLU A 761 -36.09 17.03 20.93
N ALA A 762 -37.34 16.73 20.55
CA ALA A 762 -37.61 15.62 19.65
C ALA A 762 -37.19 15.97 18.21
N PRO A 763 -36.49 15.07 17.48
CA PRO A 763 -36.21 15.29 16.07
C PRO A 763 -37.50 15.28 15.26
N TYR A 764 -37.58 16.14 14.23
CA TYR A 764 -38.78 16.23 13.38
C TYR A 764 -38.76 15.22 12.22
N VAL A 765 -37.61 14.58 11.97
CA VAL A 765 -37.47 13.37 11.15
C VAL A 765 -36.75 12.33 11.98
N LYS A 766 -37.27 11.10 12.00
CA LYS A 766 -36.59 9.94 12.60
C LYS A 766 -36.78 8.73 11.70
N VAL A 767 -35.67 8.12 11.27
CA VAL A 767 -35.62 6.94 10.40
C VAL A 767 -34.90 5.82 11.15
N THR A 768 -35.63 4.75 11.44
CA THR A 768 -35.13 3.53 12.11
C THR A 768 -35.53 2.25 11.36
N THR A 769 -36.06 2.38 10.15
CA THR A 769 -36.51 1.29 9.29
C THR A 769 -36.15 1.59 7.84
N PHE A 770 -36.02 0.56 7.00
CA PHE A 770 -36.03 0.73 5.54
C PHE A 770 -37.43 1.13 5.08
N GLY A 771 -37.54 2.17 4.25
CA GLY A 771 -38.83 2.62 3.68
C GLY A 771 -39.25 1.80 2.45
N TYR A 772 -38.33 0.99 1.94
CA TYR A 772 -38.43 0.26 0.69
C TYR A 772 -37.84 -1.15 0.87
N GLU A 773 -38.13 -2.04 -0.07
CA GLU A 773 -37.30 -3.23 -0.26
C GLU A 773 -35.98 -2.80 -0.90
N VAL A 774 -34.85 -3.16 -0.27
CA VAL A 774 -33.50 -2.77 -0.71
C VAL A 774 -32.67 -4.03 -0.92
N ALA A 775 -32.10 -4.18 -2.11
CA ALA A 775 -31.19 -5.26 -2.45
C ALA A 775 -29.74 -4.74 -2.56
N ILE A 776 -28.79 -5.44 -1.95
CA ILE A 776 -27.35 -5.15 -1.98
C ILE A 776 -26.62 -6.49 -2.16
N GLY A 777 -26.24 -6.80 -3.40
CA GLY A 777 -25.74 -8.14 -3.73
C GLY A 777 -26.82 -9.20 -3.48
N ASP A 778 -26.46 -10.26 -2.76
CA ASP A 778 -27.36 -11.31 -2.29
C ASP A 778 -28.27 -10.91 -1.10
N LYS A 779 -28.04 -9.73 -0.50
CA LYS A 779 -28.73 -9.28 0.73
C LYS A 779 -30.01 -8.53 0.38
N LEU A 780 -31.12 -8.95 1.00
CA LEU A 780 -32.43 -8.32 0.84
C LEU A 780 -32.94 -7.77 2.18
N PHE A 781 -33.16 -6.46 2.24
CA PHE A 781 -33.74 -5.76 3.38
C PHE A 781 -35.19 -5.40 3.05
N ALA A 782 -36.15 -6.02 3.75
CA ALA A 782 -37.57 -5.82 3.46
C ALA A 782 -38.07 -4.42 3.88
N ALA A 783 -39.06 -3.87 3.16
CA ALA A 783 -39.72 -2.63 3.56
C ALA A 783 -40.31 -2.73 4.97
N GLY A 784 -40.06 -1.72 5.81
CA GLY A 784 -40.47 -1.69 7.22
C GLY A 784 -39.60 -2.50 8.18
N SER A 785 -38.59 -3.23 7.69
CA SER A 785 -37.59 -3.89 8.57
C SER A 785 -36.66 -2.86 9.23
N PRO A 786 -36.05 -3.15 10.38
CA PRO A 786 -35.14 -2.23 11.07
C PRO A 786 -33.99 -1.76 10.17
N LEU A 787 -33.67 -0.48 10.22
CA LEU A 787 -32.53 0.07 9.50
C LEU A 787 -31.24 -0.46 10.13
N VAL A 788 -30.38 -1.08 9.32
CA VAL A 788 -29.08 -1.62 9.75
C VAL A 788 -27.97 -1.20 8.80
N ALA A 789 -26.73 -1.26 9.29
CA ALA A 789 -25.53 -1.07 8.49
C ALA A 789 -25.45 -2.10 7.36
N PRO A 790 -25.44 -1.68 6.08
CA PRO A 790 -25.44 -2.60 4.94
C PRO A 790 -24.08 -3.27 4.70
N THR A 791 -23.00 -2.63 5.14
CA THR A 791 -21.61 -3.13 5.08
C THR A 791 -20.79 -2.57 6.24
N ASP A 792 -19.63 -3.17 6.52
CA ASP A 792 -18.60 -2.60 7.39
C ASP A 792 -18.13 -1.22 6.91
N GLY A 793 -17.66 -0.38 7.83
CA GLY A 793 -17.09 0.93 7.55
C GLY A 793 -16.29 1.54 8.71
N PHE A 794 -15.20 2.25 8.40
CA PHE A 794 -14.50 3.07 9.40
C PHE A 794 -15.18 4.43 9.63
N GLY A 795 -15.97 4.94 8.66
CA GLY A 795 -16.68 6.21 8.77
C GLY A 795 -15.78 7.44 9.01
N GLN A 796 -14.55 7.44 8.49
CA GLN A 796 -13.64 8.58 8.59
C GLN A 796 -14.19 9.79 7.81
N ARG A 797 -13.99 11.00 8.33
CA ARG A 797 -14.28 12.23 7.56
C ARG A 797 -13.09 12.62 6.70
N ARG A 798 -13.36 13.13 5.49
CA ARG A 798 -12.37 13.79 4.63
C ARG A 798 -11.72 14.96 5.40
N ALA A 799 -10.49 15.32 5.08
CA ALA A 799 -9.82 16.51 5.62
C ALA A 799 -9.58 16.58 7.16
N THR A 800 -9.91 15.54 7.94
CA THR A 800 -9.78 15.53 9.42
C THR A 800 -8.48 14.88 9.96
N PRO A 801 -8.08 15.15 11.22
CA PRO A 801 -6.88 14.57 11.82
C PRO A 801 -6.95 13.06 11.99
N ASP A 802 -8.16 12.52 12.22
CA ASP A 802 -8.35 11.09 12.43
C ASP A 802 -8.15 10.30 11.11
N LEU A 803 -8.47 10.88 9.94
CA LEU A 803 -8.09 10.33 8.64
C LEU A 803 -6.56 10.36 8.42
N ARG A 804 -5.88 11.46 8.77
CA ARG A 804 -4.41 11.57 8.70
C ARG A 804 -3.72 10.52 9.57
N ARG A 805 -4.21 10.32 10.81
CA ARG A 805 -3.76 9.25 11.72
C ARG A 805 -4.03 7.86 11.17
N PHE A 806 -5.21 7.64 10.58
CA PHE A 806 -5.56 6.36 9.96
C PHE A 806 -4.58 5.98 8.83
N LEU A 807 -4.21 6.92 7.96
CA LEU A 807 -3.23 6.68 6.88
C LEU A 807 -1.82 6.36 7.42
N GLY A 808 -1.39 7.04 8.49
CA GLY A 808 -0.13 6.72 9.17
C GLY A 808 -0.11 5.30 9.77
N LEU A 809 -1.17 4.92 10.49
CA LEU A 809 -1.34 3.56 11.01
C LEU A 809 -1.43 2.50 9.90
N SER A 810 -2.05 2.86 8.77
CA SER A 810 -2.15 1.99 7.59
C SER A 810 -0.78 1.70 6.99
N GLN A 811 0.10 2.69 6.87
CA GLN A 811 1.47 2.47 6.41
C GLN A 811 2.26 1.55 7.35
N ILE A 812 2.15 1.74 8.68
CA ILE A 812 2.79 0.84 9.66
C ILE A 812 2.37 -0.62 9.45
N ALA A 813 1.09 -0.87 9.17
CA ALA A 813 0.61 -2.20 8.84
C ALA A 813 1.16 -2.69 7.49
N LEU A 814 1.16 -1.84 6.46
CA LEU A 814 1.52 -2.21 5.08
C LEU A 814 3.03 -2.36 4.83
N ASP A 815 3.91 -1.84 5.68
CA ASP A 815 5.36 -1.77 5.42
C ASP A 815 6.03 -3.08 4.97
N ALA A 816 5.64 -4.23 5.51
CA ALA A 816 6.20 -5.52 5.08
C ALA A 816 5.83 -5.89 3.62
N ALA A 817 4.75 -5.33 3.08
CA ALA A 817 4.31 -5.48 1.71
C ALA A 817 4.74 -4.31 0.80
N ASP A 818 5.37 -3.26 1.34
CA ASP A 818 5.71 -2.05 0.60
C ASP A 818 7.02 -2.21 -0.20
N PRO A 819 7.03 -2.08 -1.54
CA PRO A 819 8.23 -2.28 -2.34
C PRO A 819 9.37 -1.30 -2.01
N MET A 820 9.09 -0.13 -1.42
CA MET A 820 10.17 0.78 -0.99
C MET A 820 11.09 0.15 0.05
N ASN A 821 10.58 -0.75 0.90
CA ASN A 821 11.43 -1.44 1.88
C ASN A 821 12.35 -2.50 1.26
N TRP A 822 12.00 -2.99 0.06
CA TRP A 822 12.71 -4.05 -0.65
C TRP A 822 13.66 -3.51 -1.74
N ALA A 823 13.38 -2.31 -2.25
CA ALA A 823 14.20 -1.59 -3.22
C ALA A 823 15.71 -1.47 -2.88
N PRO A 824 16.13 -1.23 -1.62
CA PRO A 824 17.55 -1.18 -1.27
C PRO A 824 18.31 -2.51 -1.39
N TYR A 825 17.63 -3.64 -1.61
CA TYR A 825 18.30 -4.93 -1.83
C TYR A 825 18.69 -5.16 -3.30
N TRP A 826 18.15 -4.39 -4.27
CA TRP A 826 18.45 -4.58 -5.70
C TRP A 826 19.81 -3.99 -6.12
N ASP A 827 20.26 -2.91 -5.47
CA ASP A 827 21.53 -2.23 -5.78
C ASP A 827 22.67 -2.61 -4.82
N GLY A 828 22.39 -3.48 -3.85
CA GLY A 828 23.34 -3.92 -2.83
C GLY A 828 23.54 -2.96 -1.66
N THR A 829 22.81 -1.84 -1.55
CA THR A 829 22.88 -0.94 -0.38
C THR A 829 22.37 -1.59 0.92
N ARG A 830 21.56 -2.64 0.79
CA ARG A 830 21.28 -3.65 1.82
C ARG A 830 21.53 -5.04 1.26
N THR A 831 21.85 -6.00 2.13
CA THR A 831 22.09 -7.40 1.76
C THR A 831 21.00 -8.29 2.37
N MET A 832 20.37 -9.12 1.53
CA MET A 832 19.41 -10.13 1.95
C MET A 832 20.02 -11.52 1.77
N THR A 833 20.40 -12.16 2.87
CA THR A 833 20.95 -13.53 2.87
C THR A 833 20.03 -14.47 3.63
N TYR A 834 19.88 -15.69 3.11
CA TYR A 834 19.01 -16.75 3.63
C TYR A 834 19.81 -17.83 4.37
N GLY A 835 19.14 -18.69 5.14
CA GLY A 835 19.76 -19.82 5.86
C GLY A 835 20.43 -20.85 4.94
N THR A 836 20.11 -20.84 3.64
CA THR A 836 20.80 -21.62 2.60
C THR A 836 22.14 -21.03 2.16
N GLY A 837 22.48 -19.80 2.59
CA GLY A 837 23.63 -19.02 2.11
C GLY A 837 23.36 -18.22 0.83
N ALA A 838 22.21 -18.41 0.18
CA ALA A 838 21.82 -17.64 -1.01
C ALA A 838 21.59 -16.16 -0.66
N THR A 839 21.98 -15.26 -1.56
CA THR A 839 21.88 -13.79 -1.39
C THR A 839 21.21 -13.16 -2.61
N VAL A 840 20.38 -12.14 -2.40
CA VAL A 840 19.67 -11.43 -3.47
C VAL A 840 20.62 -10.52 -4.25
N GLU A 841 20.62 -10.64 -5.58
CA GLU A 841 21.46 -9.83 -6.51
C GLU A 841 20.68 -9.36 -7.76
N THR A 842 19.34 -9.30 -7.67
CA THR A 842 18.42 -9.02 -8.80
C THR A 842 18.64 -7.64 -9.42
N ARG A 843 18.86 -7.59 -10.75
CA ARG A 843 18.93 -6.31 -11.50
C ARG A 843 17.53 -5.79 -11.80
N VAL A 844 17.27 -4.48 -11.71
CA VAL A 844 15.90 -3.96 -11.85
C VAL A 844 15.81 -2.79 -12.82
N LEU A 845 14.87 -2.88 -13.76
CA LEU A 845 14.44 -1.80 -14.65
C LEU A 845 13.01 -1.37 -14.29
N MET A 846 12.85 -0.14 -13.81
CA MET A 846 11.56 0.47 -13.47
C MET A 846 11.02 1.35 -14.59
N ALA A 847 9.71 1.31 -14.81
CA ALA A 847 9.00 2.18 -15.76
C ALA A 847 7.68 2.78 -15.20
N PRO A 848 7.74 3.66 -14.19
CA PRO A 848 6.58 4.45 -13.74
C PRO A 848 6.10 5.45 -14.81
N SER A 849 4.81 5.42 -15.12
CA SER A 849 4.17 6.28 -16.14
C SER A 849 3.95 7.71 -15.62
N VAL A 850 4.32 8.72 -16.42
CA VAL A 850 4.14 10.13 -16.04
C VAL A 850 2.66 10.49 -16.04
N GLY A 851 2.17 10.88 -14.86
CA GLY A 851 0.77 11.20 -14.59
C GLY A 851 -0.19 10.02 -14.62
N ASP A 852 0.31 8.84 -14.28
CA ASP A 852 -0.52 7.66 -14.07
C ASP A 852 -1.68 7.93 -13.08
N PRO A 853 -2.96 7.72 -13.49
CA PRO A 853 -4.13 7.98 -12.64
C PRO A 853 -4.40 6.87 -11.60
N GLY A 854 -3.71 5.72 -11.71
CA GLY A 854 -3.92 4.55 -10.87
C GLY A 854 -2.89 4.42 -9.75
N VAL A 855 -1.63 4.35 -10.13
CA VAL A 855 -0.49 4.27 -9.20
C VAL A 855 0.28 5.59 -9.32
N ALA A 856 0.02 6.51 -8.41
CA ALA A 856 0.58 7.86 -8.48
C ALA A 856 2.11 7.83 -8.62
N ILE A 857 2.63 8.48 -9.67
CA ILE A 857 4.07 8.49 -10.02
C ILE A 857 5.00 8.88 -8.86
N ALA A 858 4.52 9.68 -7.88
CA ALA A 858 5.27 9.95 -6.66
C ALA A 858 5.75 8.68 -5.94
N GLY A 859 4.91 7.64 -5.85
CA GLY A 859 5.29 6.34 -5.27
C GLY A 859 6.33 5.60 -6.11
N GLY A 860 6.29 5.75 -7.44
CA GLY A 860 7.30 5.22 -8.36
C GLY A 860 8.65 5.94 -8.24
N VAL A 861 8.64 7.27 -8.10
CA VAL A 861 9.84 8.08 -7.83
C VAL A 861 10.42 7.75 -6.46
N ALA A 862 9.58 7.59 -5.43
CA ALA A 862 10.02 7.24 -4.08
C ALA A 862 10.66 5.84 -4.03
N MET A 863 10.09 4.85 -4.75
CA MET A 863 10.66 3.51 -4.92
C MET A 863 11.97 3.54 -5.73
N ALA A 864 12.06 4.31 -6.80
CA ALA A 864 13.29 4.46 -7.59
C ALA A 864 14.42 5.16 -6.81
N ARG A 865 14.07 6.12 -5.95
CA ARG A 865 14.99 6.74 -4.99
C ARG A 865 15.44 5.75 -3.90
N ALA A 866 14.53 4.95 -3.35
CA ALA A 866 14.87 3.89 -2.40
C ALA A 866 15.81 2.83 -2.99
N ALA A 867 15.75 2.59 -4.30
CA ALA A 867 16.68 1.75 -5.07
C ALA A 867 17.99 2.46 -5.47
N GLY A 868 18.19 3.71 -5.05
CA GLY A 868 19.34 4.55 -5.43
C GLY A 868 19.37 4.97 -6.90
N PHE A 869 18.31 4.77 -7.69
CA PHE A 869 18.25 5.15 -9.11
C PHE A 869 17.99 6.65 -9.31
N VAL A 870 17.40 7.32 -8.32
CA VAL A 870 17.16 8.77 -8.30
C VAL A 870 18.00 9.40 -7.19
N GLU A 871 19.04 10.14 -7.56
CA GLU A 871 19.87 10.91 -6.62
C GLU A 871 19.09 12.11 -6.06
N TYR A 872 19.17 12.32 -4.74
CA TYR A 872 18.34 13.29 -4.01
C TYR A 872 19.13 14.33 -3.20
N ASP A 873 20.36 14.01 -2.80
CA ASP A 873 21.29 14.82 -2.00
C ASP A 873 22.48 15.35 -2.82
N ARG A 874 22.72 14.80 -4.02
CA ARG A 874 23.86 15.16 -4.89
C ARG A 874 23.39 15.78 -6.20
N ASP A 875 24.06 16.86 -6.61
CA ASP A 875 23.77 17.56 -7.86
C ASP A 875 24.12 16.70 -9.08
N ASP A 876 23.18 16.59 -10.00
CA ASP A 876 23.44 16.08 -11.33
C ASP A 876 24.08 17.21 -12.17
N PRO A 877 25.29 17.03 -12.73
CA PRO A 877 25.99 18.07 -13.47
C PRO A 877 25.23 18.60 -14.69
N ARG A 878 24.24 17.85 -15.20
CA ARG A 878 23.37 18.28 -16.31
C ARG A 878 22.42 19.42 -15.94
N TYR A 879 22.04 19.52 -14.66
CA TYR A 879 20.97 20.41 -14.18
C TYR A 879 21.40 21.34 -13.04
N GLY A 880 22.57 21.12 -12.42
CA GLY A 880 23.04 21.90 -11.26
C GLY A 880 22.15 21.71 -10.02
N LYS A 881 21.44 20.57 -9.93
CA LYS A 881 20.56 20.17 -8.84
C LYS A 881 20.36 18.64 -8.85
N PRO A 882 19.86 18.01 -7.77
CA PRO A 882 19.63 16.58 -7.73
C PRO A 882 18.51 16.16 -8.67
N GLN A 883 18.55 14.91 -9.13
CA GLN A 883 17.55 14.35 -10.04
C GLN A 883 16.14 14.37 -9.43
N ASN A 884 16.05 14.14 -8.13
CA ASN A 884 14.81 14.32 -7.38
C ASN A 884 14.26 15.75 -7.46
N GLN A 885 15.11 16.77 -7.32
CA GLN A 885 14.67 18.17 -7.43
C GLN A 885 14.23 18.51 -8.85
N VAL A 886 14.87 17.93 -9.88
CA VAL A 886 14.38 18.06 -11.27
C VAL A 886 12.95 17.52 -11.39
N LEU A 887 12.70 16.30 -10.90
CA LEU A 887 11.37 15.68 -10.95
C LEU A 887 10.28 16.47 -10.19
N ILE A 888 10.65 17.19 -9.12
CA ILE A 888 9.77 18.11 -8.39
C ILE A 888 9.52 19.37 -9.22
N ASP A 889 10.58 20.05 -9.67
CA ASP A 889 10.52 21.30 -10.43
C ASP A 889 9.75 21.15 -11.76
N THR A 890 9.83 19.99 -12.41
CA THR A 890 9.07 19.68 -13.64
C THR A 890 7.61 19.34 -13.37
N GLY A 891 7.18 19.21 -12.12
CA GLY A 891 5.86 18.73 -11.74
C GLY A 891 5.65 17.22 -12.00
N THR A 892 6.72 16.46 -12.22
CA THR A 892 6.64 15.02 -12.51
C THR A 892 6.22 14.22 -11.28
N VAL A 893 6.68 14.58 -10.08
CA VAL A 893 6.21 13.95 -8.81
C VAL A 893 4.75 14.31 -8.51
N GLU A 894 4.35 15.56 -8.81
CA GLU A 894 2.97 16.04 -8.68
C GLU A 894 2.02 15.30 -9.65
N GLY A 895 2.48 15.01 -10.87
CA GLY A 895 1.86 14.06 -11.79
C GLY A 895 0.48 14.46 -12.36
N THR A 896 -0.11 15.59 -11.95
CA THR A 896 -1.43 16.00 -12.42
C THR A 896 -1.36 17.18 -13.39
N TYR A 897 -1.94 17.02 -14.58
CA TYR A 897 -2.08 18.13 -15.52
C TYR A 897 -3.09 19.18 -15.02
N ARG A 898 -3.97 18.84 -14.05
CA ARG A 898 -5.08 19.69 -13.57
C ARG A 898 -4.62 21.07 -13.09
N LEU A 899 -3.44 21.17 -12.48
CA LEU A 899 -2.88 22.43 -11.99
C LEU A 899 -2.26 23.30 -13.09
N GLY A 900 -2.16 22.80 -14.33
CA GLY A 900 -1.73 23.60 -15.49
C GLY A 900 -0.30 24.14 -15.39
N ARG A 901 0.59 23.39 -14.71
CA ARG A 901 2.03 23.69 -14.58
C ARG A 901 2.69 23.90 -15.95
N HIS A 902 2.28 23.08 -16.93
CA HIS A 902 2.70 23.14 -18.32
C HIS A 902 1.51 23.27 -19.25
N ARG A 903 1.74 23.81 -20.45
CA ARG A 903 0.71 24.00 -21.49
C ARG A 903 1.22 23.61 -22.87
N ASP A 904 0.31 23.12 -23.71
CA ASP A 904 0.54 22.90 -25.15
C ASP A 904 0.56 24.23 -25.92
N SER A 905 0.85 24.21 -27.23
CA SER A 905 0.87 25.40 -28.08
C SER A 905 -0.50 26.11 -28.21
N LYS A 906 -1.59 25.47 -27.77
CA LYS A 906 -2.97 25.98 -27.74
C LYS A 906 -3.38 26.47 -26.35
N GLY A 907 -2.50 26.39 -25.35
CA GLY A 907 -2.75 26.80 -23.97
C GLY A 907 -3.48 25.77 -23.11
N ASN A 908 -3.75 24.56 -23.61
CA ASN A 908 -4.36 23.48 -22.80
C ASN A 908 -3.36 22.94 -21.77
N PRO A 909 -3.80 22.59 -20.56
CA PRO A 909 -2.93 21.98 -19.56
C PRO A 909 -2.45 20.59 -19.99
N VAL A 910 -1.13 20.36 -19.88
CA VAL A 910 -0.45 19.10 -20.18
C VAL A 910 0.62 18.79 -19.13
N LEU A 911 1.21 17.60 -19.20
CA LEU A 911 2.41 17.19 -18.47
C LEU A 911 3.68 17.51 -19.27
N MET A 912 4.85 17.43 -18.61
CA MET A 912 6.16 17.50 -19.27
C MET A 912 6.71 16.08 -19.51
N ASP A 913 7.27 15.84 -20.70
CA ASP A 913 8.04 14.64 -20.99
C ASP A 913 9.50 14.81 -20.53
N VAL A 914 9.90 14.06 -19.50
CA VAL A 914 11.25 14.13 -18.92
C VAL A 914 12.25 13.15 -19.53
N GLU A 915 11.80 12.22 -20.37
CA GLU A 915 12.65 11.22 -21.05
C GLU A 915 12.94 11.60 -22.50
N SER A 916 12.04 12.38 -23.12
CA SER A 916 12.16 12.92 -24.48
C SER A 916 12.50 11.82 -25.50
N PHE A 917 11.86 10.65 -25.44
CA PHE A 917 12.18 9.52 -26.33
C PHE A 917 12.03 9.85 -27.82
N ALA A 918 11.13 10.77 -28.17
CA ALA A 918 10.98 11.34 -29.52
C ALA A 918 12.23 12.08 -30.05
N SER A 919 13.24 12.34 -29.20
CA SER A 919 14.56 12.85 -29.65
C SER A 919 15.48 11.76 -30.22
N ILE A 920 15.20 10.48 -29.95
CA ILE A 920 15.98 9.33 -30.43
C ILE A 920 15.42 8.82 -31.75
N VAL A 921 14.10 8.65 -31.82
CA VAL A 921 13.40 8.11 -32.97
C VAL A 921 13.06 9.26 -33.93
N PRO A 922 13.47 9.21 -35.21
CA PRO A 922 13.31 10.32 -36.15
C PRO A 922 11.89 10.40 -36.72
N ALA A 923 10.88 10.39 -35.85
CA ALA A 923 9.46 10.46 -36.18
C ALA A 923 8.69 11.18 -35.06
N PRO A 924 7.61 11.91 -35.37
CA PRO A 924 6.80 12.58 -34.36
C PRO A 924 6.03 11.57 -33.50
N ASP A 925 6.10 11.72 -32.18
CA ASP A 925 5.25 11.03 -31.20
C ASP A 925 3.79 11.55 -31.22
N GLY A 926 3.55 12.70 -31.87
CA GLY A 926 2.26 13.37 -31.90
C GLY A 926 1.95 14.23 -30.67
N PHE A 927 2.93 14.43 -29.77
CA PHE A 927 2.72 15.16 -28.52
C PHE A 927 3.24 16.60 -28.59
N ASP A 928 2.31 17.55 -28.39
CA ASP A 928 2.58 18.97 -28.19
C ASP A 928 2.74 19.24 -26.68
N VAL A 929 3.94 18.94 -26.17
CA VAL A 929 4.32 19.06 -24.75
C VAL A 929 5.71 19.67 -24.62
N PRO A 930 6.01 20.37 -23.50
CA PRO A 930 7.39 20.68 -23.18
C PRO A 930 8.16 19.40 -22.87
N ARG A 931 9.45 19.38 -23.23
CA ARG A 931 10.36 18.25 -23.02
C ARG A 931 11.59 18.70 -22.26
N LEU A 932 12.06 17.89 -21.30
CA LEU A 932 13.28 18.18 -20.55
C LEU A 932 14.52 18.03 -21.45
N ALA A 933 15.44 18.99 -21.37
CA ALA A 933 16.68 19.00 -22.15
C ALA A 933 17.88 19.38 -21.26
N PRO A 934 18.89 18.50 -21.09
CA PRO A 934 18.91 17.10 -21.54
C PRO A 934 17.84 16.24 -20.82
N PRO A 935 17.50 15.04 -21.34
CA PRO A 935 16.53 14.14 -20.71
C PRO A 935 17.11 13.36 -19.53
N LEU A 936 16.24 12.86 -18.64
CA LEU A 936 16.62 12.14 -17.40
C LEU A 936 17.33 10.81 -17.64
N ARG A 937 16.66 9.77 -18.16
CA ARG A 937 17.23 8.45 -18.51
C ARG A 937 18.12 7.87 -17.42
N LEU A 938 17.54 7.65 -16.23
CA LEU A 938 18.29 7.32 -15.01
C LEU A 938 18.62 5.83 -14.89
N VAL A 939 19.54 5.37 -15.74
CA VAL A 939 20.05 4.00 -15.72
C VAL A 939 21.55 4.00 -15.49
N ARG A 940 22.01 3.14 -14.58
CA ARG A 940 23.41 3.00 -14.17
C ARG A 940 23.89 1.57 -14.34
N LYS A 941 25.21 1.41 -14.49
CA LYS A 941 25.88 0.11 -14.54
C LYS A 941 26.35 -0.27 -13.13
N GLY A 942 25.93 -1.43 -12.64
CA GLY A 942 26.31 -1.99 -11.34
C GLY A 942 27.77 -2.47 -11.29
N ALA A 943 28.24 -2.81 -10.09
CA ALA A 943 29.61 -3.30 -9.88
C ALA A 943 29.90 -4.64 -10.59
N ASP A 944 28.86 -5.46 -10.78
CA ASP A 944 28.90 -6.71 -11.55
C ASP A 944 28.96 -6.48 -13.07
N GLY A 945 28.75 -5.25 -13.54
CA GLY A 945 28.65 -4.88 -14.94
C GLY A 945 27.27 -5.09 -15.58
N GLY A 946 26.21 -5.37 -14.81
CA GLY A 946 24.82 -5.29 -15.28
C GLY A 946 24.26 -3.87 -15.23
N PHE A 947 23.07 -3.65 -15.78
CA PHE A 947 22.34 -2.38 -15.73
C PHE A 947 21.16 -2.49 -14.76
N SER A 948 20.92 -1.42 -13.99
CA SER A 948 19.69 -1.21 -13.20
C SER A 948 19.31 0.28 -13.26
N GLY A 949 18.03 0.61 -13.17
CA GLY A 949 17.59 2.00 -13.26
C GLY A 949 16.09 2.23 -13.40
N VAL A 950 15.74 3.49 -13.70
CA VAL A 950 14.37 3.95 -13.93
C VAL A 950 14.28 4.77 -15.21
N LEU A 951 13.18 4.58 -15.93
CA LEU A 951 12.72 5.42 -17.04
C LEU A 951 11.33 5.96 -16.68
N PHE A 952 11.06 7.23 -16.95
CA PHE A 952 9.76 7.89 -16.67
C PHE A 952 8.96 8.17 -17.96
N PRO A 953 8.42 7.15 -18.65
CA PRO A 953 7.72 7.35 -19.91
C PRO A 953 6.44 8.18 -19.75
N MET A 954 6.28 9.22 -20.57
CA MET A 954 5.03 9.96 -20.71
C MET A 954 4.20 9.38 -21.86
N LEU A 955 3.25 8.50 -21.53
CA LEU A 955 2.43 7.76 -22.50
C LEU A 955 1.26 8.56 -23.07
N SER A 956 0.99 9.74 -22.51
CA SER A 956 -0.10 10.65 -22.88
C SER A 956 0.18 12.04 -22.27
N PRO A 957 -0.08 13.15 -22.98
CA PRO A 957 0.05 14.51 -22.45
C PRO A 957 -0.79 14.81 -21.19
N LYS A 958 -1.77 13.96 -20.86
CA LYS A 958 -2.62 14.07 -19.66
C LYS A 958 -2.45 12.89 -18.70
N GLY A 959 -1.45 12.04 -18.93
CA GLY A 959 -1.24 10.80 -18.20
C GLY A 959 -2.05 9.62 -18.75
N LYS A 960 -1.61 8.40 -18.44
CA LYS A 960 -2.25 7.14 -18.81
C LYS A 960 -1.79 6.02 -17.87
N HIS A 961 -2.71 5.13 -17.49
CA HIS A 961 -2.38 3.91 -16.76
C HIS A 961 -1.91 2.79 -17.68
N GLY A 962 -0.76 2.19 -17.36
CA GLY A 962 -0.17 1.08 -18.11
C GLY A 962 0.25 1.42 -19.54
N PHE A 963 0.92 0.47 -20.19
CA PHE A 963 1.37 0.63 -21.57
C PHE A 963 0.22 0.45 -22.57
N ALA A 964 0.31 1.08 -23.74
CA ALA A 964 -0.64 0.83 -24.83
C ALA A 964 -0.33 -0.51 -25.51
N SER A 965 -1.35 -1.15 -26.09
CA SER A 965 -1.15 -2.14 -27.14
C SER A 965 -0.25 -1.56 -28.23
N PRO A 966 0.66 -2.35 -28.82
CA PRO A 966 1.40 -1.98 -30.02
C PRO A 966 0.49 -1.43 -31.12
N ASP A 967 0.78 -0.22 -31.58
CA ASP A 967 0.03 0.44 -32.66
C ASP A 967 0.95 0.71 -33.86
N PRO A 968 0.96 -0.19 -34.86
CA PRO A 968 1.85 -0.07 -36.02
C PRO A 968 1.44 1.05 -36.99
N THR A 969 0.33 1.75 -36.74
CA THR A 969 -0.11 2.90 -37.56
C THR A 969 0.57 4.21 -37.15
N LYS A 970 1.11 4.28 -35.93
CA LYS A 970 1.82 5.47 -35.45
C LYS A 970 3.19 5.61 -36.11
N PRO A 971 3.61 6.84 -36.48
CA PRO A 971 4.98 7.11 -36.91
C PRO A 971 6.04 6.74 -35.85
N PHE A 972 5.67 6.82 -34.57
CA PHE A 972 6.45 6.31 -33.45
C PHE A 972 5.49 5.79 -32.37
N ASP A 973 5.47 4.47 -32.13
CA ASP A 973 4.77 3.90 -30.99
C ASP A 973 5.73 3.69 -29.80
N LEU A 974 5.55 4.55 -28.79
CA LEU A 974 6.33 4.48 -27.54
C LEU A 974 6.07 3.16 -26.78
N GLY A 975 4.88 2.55 -26.93
CA GLY A 975 4.55 1.25 -26.33
C GLY A 975 5.47 0.15 -26.83
N THR A 976 5.47 -0.11 -28.15
CA THR A 976 6.39 -1.05 -28.80
C THR A 976 7.86 -0.77 -28.47
N TYR A 977 8.29 0.49 -28.46
CA TYR A 977 9.67 0.87 -28.16
C TYR A 977 10.10 0.46 -26.75
N LEU A 978 9.30 0.78 -25.72
CA LEU A 978 9.59 0.42 -24.32
C LEU A 978 9.55 -1.10 -24.11
N LEU A 979 8.58 -1.77 -24.74
CA LEU A 979 8.45 -3.22 -24.66
C LEU A 979 9.65 -3.95 -25.28
N ASN A 980 10.19 -3.46 -26.40
CA ASN A 980 11.44 -3.98 -26.97
C ASN A 980 12.66 -3.75 -26.06
N ILE A 981 12.77 -2.57 -25.44
CA ILE A 981 13.84 -2.28 -24.48
C ILE A 981 13.83 -3.29 -23.32
N MET A 982 12.63 -3.58 -22.79
CA MET A 982 12.43 -4.56 -21.72
C MET A 982 12.72 -5.99 -22.19
N GLY A 983 12.30 -6.37 -23.40
CA GLY A 983 12.60 -7.67 -24.00
C GLY A 983 14.10 -7.92 -24.17
N ARG A 984 14.85 -6.93 -24.70
CA ARG A 984 16.32 -7.01 -24.84
C ARG A 984 17.04 -7.00 -23.49
N TYR A 985 16.54 -6.24 -22.52
CA TYR A 985 17.06 -6.20 -21.16
C TYR A 985 16.97 -7.59 -20.50
N MET A 986 15.78 -8.22 -20.50
CA MET A 986 15.61 -9.59 -19.98
C MET A 986 16.41 -10.62 -20.79
N GLN A 987 16.43 -10.52 -22.13
CA GLN A 987 17.21 -11.45 -22.99
C GLN A 987 18.69 -11.52 -22.58
N THR A 988 19.22 -10.43 -22.06
CA THR A 988 20.62 -10.33 -21.64
C THR A 988 20.80 -10.45 -20.12
N SER A 989 19.77 -10.82 -19.36
CA SER A 989 19.77 -10.83 -17.88
C SER A 989 20.22 -9.48 -17.28
N GLY A 990 19.77 -8.37 -17.88
CA GLY A 990 20.18 -7.01 -17.55
C GLY A 990 21.61 -6.63 -17.95
N ARG A 991 22.33 -7.44 -18.74
CA ARG A 991 23.71 -7.12 -19.18
C ARG A 991 23.77 -6.04 -20.26
N GLU A 992 22.66 -5.77 -20.96
CA GLU A 992 22.53 -4.71 -21.94
C GLU A 992 21.23 -3.91 -21.72
N LEU A 993 21.34 -2.58 -21.69
CA LEU A 993 20.19 -1.71 -21.94
C LEU A 993 20.49 -0.88 -23.19
N SER A 994 19.82 -1.21 -24.30
CA SER A 994 19.89 -0.42 -25.53
C SER A 994 18.76 0.59 -25.58
N LEU A 995 19.06 1.80 -26.07
CA LEU A 995 18.08 2.83 -26.43
C LEU A 995 18.17 3.17 -27.93
N ASP A 996 18.63 2.23 -28.78
CA ASP A 996 18.74 2.46 -30.22
C ASP A 996 17.34 2.60 -30.88
N LYS A 997 17.21 3.56 -31.80
CA LYS A 997 16.01 3.79 -32.62
C LYS A 997 15.52 2.54 -33.37
N CYS A 998 16.37 1.56 -33.65
CA CYS A 998 15.97 0.30 -34.29
C CYS A 998 14.88 -0.46 -33.50
N GLN A 999 14.79 -0.23 -32.18
CA GLN A 999 13.78 -0.84 -31.32
C GLN A 999 12.38 -0.27 -31.52
N ALA A 1000 12.24 0.89 -32.17
CA ALA A 1000 10.92 1.45 -32.49
C ALA A 1000 10.21 0.65 -33.60
N THR A 1001 10.95 -0.16 -34.36
CA THR A 1001 10.45 -0.96 -35.48
C THR A 1001 10.87 -2.43 -35.39
N SER A 1002 11.32 -2.90 -34.21
CA SER A 1002 11.86 -4.24 -33.97
C SER A 1002 12.95 -4.69 -34.98
N ALA A 1003 13.70 -3.75 -35.57
CA ALA A 1003 14.60 -3.99 -36.70
C ALA A 1003 16.09 -4.02 -36.32
N CYS A 1004 16.38 -4.34 -35.05
CA CYS A 1004 17.75 -4.34 -34.52
C CYS A 1004 18.58 -5.53 -35.02
N PRO A 1005 19.92 -5.42 -35.03
CA PRO A 1005 20.80 -6.42 -35.64
C PRO A 1005 21.13 -7.63 -34.75
N TRP A 1006 20.63 -7.66 -33.51
CA TRP A 1006 20.81 -8.81 -32.60
C TRP A 1006 19.80 -9.93 -32.88
N GLU A 1007 20.09 -11.14 -32.41
CA GLU A 1007 19.23 -12.30 -32.63
C GLU A 1007 17.90 -12.17 -31.86
N THR A 1008 16.85 -11.81 -32.58
CA THR A 1008 15.45 -12.11 -32.26
C THR A 1008 14.98 -13.28 -33.13
N LEU A 1009 14.18 -14.20 -32.60
CA LEU A 1009 13.38 -15.08 -33.46
C LEU A 1009 12.54 -14.19 -34.38
N PRO A 1010 12.57 -14.43 -35.71
CA PRO A 1010 12.36 -13.35 -36.67
C PRO A 1010 10.93 -12.77 -36.64
N LEU A 1011 10.83 -11.51 -36.24
CA LEU A 1011 9.66 -10.63 -36.40
C LEU A 1011 9.62 -9.98 -37.81
N LYS A 1012 10.02 -10.72 -38.85
CA LYS A 1012 10.08 -10.23 -40.24
C LYS A 1012 8.86 -10.64 -41.07
#